data_AF-A0A849IEA1-F1
#
_entry.id   AF-A0A849IEA1-F1
#
_cell.length_a   1.000
_cell.length_b   1.000
_cell.length_c   1.000
_cell.angle_alpha   90.00
_cell.angle_beta   90.00
_cell.angle_gamma   90.00
#
_symmetry.space_group_name_H-M   'P 1'
#
loop_
_entity.id
_entity.type
_entity.pdbx_description
1 polymer ?
#
loop_
_entity_poly.entity_id
_entity_poly.type
_entity_poly.pdbx_seq_one_letter_code
_entity_poly.pdbx_strand_id
1 'polypeptide(L)'
;MQAAWFDLHEQDVRRYGSRAIGILLVLFAVLQAGGILHVPFLKRVELMTYDMRLDMTMPKSVFPGIAIVDIDEKSLAMEGRWPWRRDKMAKLVDQLFDRYQVAAAGFDIVFAEPDQNTGLEVLQSLDRGELSGVEKFHDALEKIAPRLDYDRTFADSMKGRAVVLGYYFSTEPGQNRTSGALPPPVFPAGSFPDLNTVFLKGRGYGANLDILQSAASGGHFDPLPDVDGISRRVPMLIEYHGAYYDSLSLELARVVMGNAPVTPIVKKSGGYSALEGLEVGGMNIPLDRNACSLVPYRGERGSFRYFSATDVLHGKVRPEDLSGKIVLVGTTAPGLMDLRASPVGKVYPGVEIHANLLAGILEQNIMQNPEYSEAAELVTLLVCGTILTIFLPKMSPLRSLLFTLFISSLVLAGNLYAWKKGFVLPIASPFLLIASIFVVEILYSYFFESRAKRQMSGLFGQYVPPELVDEMSENPGMFSMKSENRQMTVLFSDIRNFTKMSEGLDPEQLSSLINAYLTPMTTIIHSNHGTIDKYIGDAIMAFWGAPMKDPGHAENAVKAAIEMHGELERINVQFREKGWPELKIGVGINTGMMSVGNMGSKFRKAYTVMGDSVNLASRLEGLTKLYGVGILASEYTVQACPGISFLEVDRVRVKGKNEPVRIHTPEQNPDIVERFGRALECYRKRDWDEAEKRFREIGQERARLAEVYLERIAEYRKDPPPEDWDGVLNLLSK
;
A
#
# COMPACT_ATOMS: atom_id res chain seq x y z
N MET A 1 -19.42 15.68 28.08
CA MET A 1 -18.25 16.57 28.07
C MET A 1 -16.97 15.75 28.03
N GLN A 2 -16.68 14.86 28.99
CA GLN A 2 -15.49 13.98 28.91
C GLN A 2 -15.44 13.08 27.66
N ALA A 3 -16.54 12.44 27.24
CA ALA A 3 -16.54 11.60 26.02
C ALA A 3 -16.24 12.39 24.73
N ALA A 4 -16.89 13.53 24.52
CA ALA A 4 -16.62 14.42 23.38
C ALA A 4 -15.21 15.04 23.40
N TRP A 5 -14.62 15.21 24.60
CA TRP A 5 -13.24 15.69 24.75
C TRP A 5 -12.22 14.59 24.41
N PHE A 6 -12.51 13.33 24.76
CA PHE A 6 -11.70 12.18 24.37
C PHE A 6 -11.73 11.93 22.86
N ASP A 7 -12.90 11.98 22.22
CA ASP A 7 -13.02 11.80 20.75
C ASP A 7 -12.26 12.87 19.96
N LEU A 8 -12.34 14.14 20.37
CA LEU A 8 -11.62 15.24 19.71
C LEU A 8 -10.09 15.09 19.89
N HIS A 9 -9.64 14.74 21.09
CA HIS A 9 -8.21 14.58 21.38
C HIS A 9 -7.62 13.36 20.64
N GLU A 10 -8.38 12.26 20.52
CA GLU A 10 -7.93 11.06 19.83
C GLU A 10 -7.89 11.24 18.30
N GLN A 11 -8.85 11.99 17.73
CA GLN A 11 -8.83 12.38 16.32
C GLN A 11 -7.67 13.33 15.99
N ASP A 12 -7.35 14.27 16.88
CA ASP A 12 -6.22 15.17 16.70
C ASP A 12 -4.88 14.44 16.83
N VAL A 13 -4.72 13.59 17.84
CA VAL A 13 -3.53 12.72 18.00
C VAL A 13 -3.33 11.84 16.77
N ARG A 14 -4.41 11.26 16.22
CA ARG A 14 -4.36 10.49 14.96
C ARG A 14 -3.83 11.36 13.80
N ARG A 15 -4.40 12.54 13.61
CA ARG A 15 -4.04 13.45 12.50
C ARG A 15 -2.61 13.97 12.62
N TYR A 16 -2.15 14.34 13.80
CA TYR A 16 -0.79 14.83 14.01
C TYR A 16 0.25 13.70 13.93
N GLY A 17 -0.06 12.52 14.44
CA GLY A 17 0.81 11.35 14.39
C GLY A 17 1.07 10.89 12.95
N SER A 18 0.02 10.72 12.14
CA SER A 18 0.17 10.39 10.72
C SER A 18 0.98 11.45 9.96
N ARG A 19 0.69 12.75 10.19
CA ARG A 19 1.44 13.84 9.54
C ARG A 19 2.92 13.82 9.84
N ALA A 20 3.30 13.52 11.08
CA ALA A 20 4.70 13.41 11.46
C ALA A 20 5.42 12.30 10.66
N ILE A 21 4.78 11.14 10.49
CA ILE A 21 5.35 10.04 9.69
C ILE A 21 5.42 10.43 8.21
N GLY A 22 4.38 11.07 7.67
CA GLY A 22 4.39 11.57 6.29
C GLY A 22 5.54 12.55 6.05
N ILE A 23 5.78 13.51 6.96
CA ILE A 23 6.90 14.45 6.88
C ILE A 23 8.25 13.72 6.89
N LEU A 24 8.41 12.69 7.73
CA LEU A 24 9.64 11.89 7.77
C LEU A 24 9.88 11.13 6.45
N LEU A 25 8.82 10.60 5.82
CA LEU A 25 8.93 9.95 4.50
C LEU A 25 9.32 10.94 3.41
N VAL A 26 8.75 12.15 3.41
CA VAL A 26 9.12 13.22 2.47
C VAL A 26 10.58 13.63 2.67
N LEU A 27 11.00 13.84 3.93
CA LEU A 27 12.38 14.19 4.25
C LEU A 27 13.34 13.10 3.77
N PHE A 28 13.02 11.83 4.03
CA PHE A 28 13.82 10.71 3.56
C PHE A 28 13.95 10.69 2.03
N ALA A 29 12.83 10.85 1.30
CA ALA A 29 12.85 10.87 -0.17
C ALA A 29 13.64 12.06 -0.73
N VAL A 30 13.54 13.24 -0.11
CA VAL A 30 14.29 14.45 -0.50
C VAL A 30 15.78 14.28 -0.24
N LEU A 31 16.18 13.74 0.92
CA LEU A 31 17.59 13.45 1.22
C LEU A 31 18.19 12.40 0.28
N GLN A 32 17.36 11.44 -0.16
CA GLN A 32 17.75 10.43 -1.13
C GLN A 32 17.92 11.01 -2.55
N ALA A 33 16.98 11.84 -3.00
CA ALA A 33 17.05 12.49 -4.31
C ALA A 33 18.19 13.53 -4.38
N GLY A 34 18.45 14.25 -3.28
CA GLY A 34 19.57 15.19 -3.16
C GLY A 34 20.95 14.53 -3.00
N GLY A 35 21.06 13.20 -3.08
CA GLY A 35 22.33 12.48 -2.99
C GLY A 35 22.99 12.47 -1.60
N ILE A 36 22.28 12.88 -0.55
CA ILE A 36 22.79 12.80 0.84
C ILE A 36 22.66 11.37 1.36
N LEU A 37 21.53 10.72 1.07
CA LEU A 37 21.30 9.30 1.32
C LEU A 37 21.48 8.50 0.03
N HIS A 38 22.08 7.31 0.14
CA HIS A 38 22.30 6.42 -0.98
C HIS A 38 21.62 5.07 -0.71
N VAL A 39 20.41 4.87 -1.24
CA VAL A 39 19.71 3.59 -1.25
C VAL A 39 19.82 2.96 -2.65
N PRO A 40 20.70 1.96 -2.85
CA PRO A 40 20.96 1.37 -4.17
C PRO A 40 19.73 0.73 -4.82
N PHE A 41 18.75 0.31 -4.00
CA PHE A 41 17.50 -0.27 -4.50
C PHE A 41 16.69 0.74 -5.32
N LEU A 42 16.58 1.99 -4.86
CA LEU A 42 15.79 3.02 -5.54
C LEU A 42 16.34 3.33 -6.93
N LYS A 43 17.67 3.44 -7.04
CA LYS A 43 18.34 3.65 -8.32
C LYS A 43 18.09 2.50 -9.30
N ARG A 44 18.08 1.25 -8.82
CA ARG A 44 17.75 0.08 -9.65
C ARG A 44 16.31 0.12 -10.15
N VAL A 45 15.35 0.47 -9.30
CA VAL A 45 13.94 0.61 -9.72
C VAL A 45 13.80 1.72 -10.78
N GLU A 46 14.49 2.85 -10.60
CA GLU A 46 14.49 3.93 -11.61
C GLU A 46 15.04 3.45 -12.95
N LEU A 47 16.18 2.75 -12.97
CA LEU A 47 16.78 2.19 -14.19
C LEU A 47 15.84 1.19 -14.88
N MET A 48 15.15 0.32 -14.11
CA MET A 48 14.14 -0.59 -14.67
C MET A 48 12.97 0.17 -15.30
N THR A 49 12.48 1.24 -14.67
CA THR A 49 11.40 2.06 -15.24
C THR A 49 11.84 2.87 -16.45
N TYR A 50 13.13 3.23 -16.55
CA TYR A 50 13.70 3.81 -17.76
C TYR A 50 13.69 2.79 -18.91
N ASP A 51 14.19 1.57 -18.68
CA ASP A 51 14.24 0.53 -19.71
C ASP A 51 12.85 0.16 -20.21
N MET A 52 11.85 0.07 -19.31
CA MET A 52 10.46 -0.17 -19.69
C MET A 52 9.90 0.95 -20.58
N ARG A 53 10.16 2.22 -20.26
CA ARG A 53 9.75 3.36 -21.09
C ARG A 53 10.43 3.34 -22.46
N LEU A 54 11.72 3.00 -22.48
CA LEU A 54 12.50 2.89 -23.71
C LEU A 54 11.94 1.78 -24.62
N ASP A 55 11.75 0.55 -24.11
CA ASP A 55 11.19 -0.56 -24.90
C ASP A 55 9.77 -0.25 -25.43
N MET A 56 8.95 0.44 -24.64
CA MET A 56 7.59 0.84 -25.05
C MET A 56 7.57 1.94 -26.12
N THR A 57 8.62 2.77 -26.21
CA THR A 57 8.63 3.96 -27.09
C THR A 57 9.64 3.92 -28.22
N MET A 58 10.54 2.93 -28.24
CA MET A 58 11.53 2.80 -29.30
C MET A 58 10.88 2.46 -30.66
N PRO A 59 11.45 2.94 -31.79
CA PRO A 59 10.84 2.77 -33.12
C PRO A 59 10.66 1.33 -33.60
N LYS A 60 11.52 0.40 -33.17
CA LYS A 60 11.57 -1.01 -33.63
C LYS A 60 11.71 -1.14 -35.15
N SER A 61 12.45 -0.22 -35.78
CA SER A 61 12.68 -0.14 -37.23
C SER A 61 14.16 -0.19 -37.59
N VAL A 62 14.47 -0.64 -38.81
CA VAL A 62 15.85 -0.64 -39.34
C VAL A 62 16.23 0.77 -39.83
N PHE A 63 17.36 1.31 -39.36
CA PHE A 63 17.85 2.61 -39.81
C PHE A 63 18.59 2.49 -41.15
N PRO A 64 18.13 3.15 -42.24
CA PRO A 64 18.68 2.91 -43.57
C PRO A 64 20.05 3.55 -43.83
N GLY A 65 20.40 4.62 -43.10
CA GLY A 65 21.62 5.41 -43.33
C GLY A 65 22.92 4.81 -42.77
N ILE A 66 22.82 3.75 -41.95
CA ILE A 66 23.98 3.06 -41.36
C ILE A 66 23.92 1.58 -41.72
N ALA A 67 25.07 1.01 -42.05
CA ALA A 67 25.25 -0.42 -42.25
C ALA A 67 26.41 -0.93 -41.37
N ILE A 68 26.32 -2.19 -40.96
CA ILE A 68 27.36 -2.86 -40.19
C ILE A 68 28.07 -3.87 -41.09
N VAL A 69 29.38 -3.76 -41.20
CA VAL A 69 30.24 -4.75 -41.83
C VAL A 69 30.85 -5.60 -40.73
N ASP A 70 30.44 -6.87 -40.68
CA ASP A 70 30.64 -7.75 -39.56
C ASP A 70 31.71 -8.80 -39.84
N ILE A 71 32.69 -8.87 -38.95
CA ILE A 71 33.64 -9.99 -38.89
C ILE A 71 32.93 -11.15 -38.18
N ASP A 72 32.04 -11.79 -38.93
CA ASP A 72 31.25 -12.93 -38.51
C ASP A 72 32.00 -14.27 -38.67
N GLU A 73 31.40 -15.36 -38.23
CA GLU A 73 31.98 -16.71 -38.38
C GLU A 73 32.24 -17.07 -39.84
N LYS A 74 31.38 -16.61 -40.76
CA LYS A 74 31.57 -16.78 -42.21
C LYS A 74 32.85 -16.09 -42.68
N SER A 75 33.09 -14.87 -42.20
CA SER A 75 34.31 -14.12 -42.50
C SER A 75 35.55 -14.81 -41.96
N LEU A 76 35.52 -15.28 -40.71
CA LEU A 76 36.65 -16.02 -40.12
C LEU A 76 36.93 -17.34 -40.84
N ALA A 77 35.89 -18.05 -41.28
CA ALA A 77 36.02 -19.31 -42.02
C ALA A 77 36.66 -19.09 -43.41
N MET A 78 36.29 -18.02 -44.11
CA MET A 78 36.77 -17.73 -45.47
C MET A 78 38.12 -17.01 -45.49
N GLU A 79 38.35 -16.07 -44.57
CA GLU A 79 39.50 -15.18 -44.58
C GLU A 79 40.63 -15.62 -43.64
N GLY A 80 40.37 -16.59 -42.77
CA GLY A 80 41.31 -17.09 -41.77
C GLY A 80 41.18 -16.39 -40.41
N ARG A 81 42.09 -16.76 -39.51
CA ARG A 81 42.07 -16.36 -38.10
C ARG A 81 42.31 -14.85 -37.94
N TRP A 82 41.55 -14.23 -37.04
CA TRP A 82 41.74 -12.85 -36.60
C TRP A 82 42.90 -12.72 -35.59
N PRO A 83 43.68 -11.62 -35.58
CA PRO A 83 43.60 -10.44 -36.46
C PRO A 83 44.02 -10.73 -37.91
N TRP A 84 43.33 -10.11 -38.87
CA TRP A 84 43.70 -10.22 -40.28
C TRP A 84 44.90 -9.33 -40.62
N ARG A 85 45.66 -9.76 -41.64
CA ARG A 85 46.76 -8.99 -42.22
C ARG A 85 46.28 -7.63 -42.74
N ARG A 86 47.15 -6.62 -42.65
CA ARG A 86 46.80 -5.23 -42.92
C ARG A 86 46.56 -4.92 -44.39
N ASP A 87 47.15 -5.70 -45.31
CA ASP A 87 46.81 -5.64 -46.75
C ASP A 87 45.35 -6.05 -47.03
N LYS A 88 44.82 -7.00 -46.25
CA LYS A 88 43.40 -7.37 -46.32
C LYS A 88 42.50 -6.25 -45.80
N MET A 89 42.91 -5.58 -44.71
CA MET A 89 42.18 -4.42 -44.19
C MET A 89 42.23 -3.24 -45.16
N ALA A 90 43.37 -3.02 -45.83
CA ALA A 90 43.51 -2.03 -46.90
C ALA A 90 42.54 -2.32 -48.05
N LYS A 91 42.50 -3.58 -48.51
CA LYS A 91 41.54 -4.01 -49.54
C LYS A 91 40.09 -3.81 -49.11
N LEU A 92 39.76 -4.03 -47.83
CA LEU A 92 38.40 -3.78 -47.32
C LEU A 92 38.05 -2.29 -47.43
N VAL A 93 38.96 -1.40 -47.00
CA VAL A 93 38.77 0.06 -47.13
C VAL A 93 38.63 0.46 -48.60
N ASP A 94 39.51 -0.02 -49.47
CA ASP A 94 39.45 0.24 -50.91
C ASP A 94 38.10 -0.20 -51.50
N GLN A 95 37.61 -1.40 -51.15
CA GLN A 95 36.29 -1.85 -51.59
C GLN A 95 35.18 -0.92 -51.12
N LEU A 96 35.18 -0.55 -49.82
CA LEU A 96 34.16 0.31 -49.23
C LEU A 96 34.06 1.67 -49.93
N PHE A 97 35.20 2.31 -50.22
CA PHE A 97 35.18 3.64 -50.83
C PHE A 97 35.15 3.62 -52.37
N ASP A 98 35.91 2.74 -53.03
CA ASP A 98 36.05 2.77 -54.48
C ASP A 98 34.91 2.05 -55.20
N ARG A 99 34.47 0.89 -54.68
CA ARG A 99 33.37 0.11 -55.28
C ARG A 99 32.02 0.48 -54.69
N TYR A 100 31.94 0.54 -53.37
CA TYR A 100 30.66 0.74 -52.68
C TYR A 100 30.32 2.21 -52.45
N GLN A 101 31.29 3.13 -52.52
CA GLN A 101 31.07 4.57 -52.36
C GLN A 101 30.34 4.91 -51.06
N VAL A 102 30.81 4.35 -49.94
CA VAL A 102 30.29 4.68 -48.60
C VAL A 102 30.60 6.14 -48.24
N ALA A 103 29.77 6.74 -47.39
CA ALA A 103 29.97 8.11 -46.92
C ALA A 103 31.12 8.22 -45.90
N ALA A 104 31.23 7.24 -45.00
CA ALA A 104 32.31 7.12 -44.03
C ALA A 104 32.43 5.68 -43.54
N ALA A 105 33.59 5.32 -42.98
CA ALA A 105 33.85 4.02 -42.37
C ALA A 105 34.44 4.19 -40.96
N GLY A 106 33.78 3.65 -39.95
CA GLY A 106 34.25 3.60 -38.57
C GLY A 106 34.66 2.20 -38.16
N PHE A 107 35.81 2.05 -37.50
CA PHE A 107 36.30 0.75 -37.03
C PHE A 107 36.14 0.65 -35.52
N ASP A 108 35.30 -0.26 -35.05
CA ASP A 108 35.16 -0.63 -33.64
C ASP A 108 36.21 -1.69 -33.24
N ILE A 109 37.47 -1.38 -33.58
CA ILE A 109 38.62 -2.30 -33.55
C ILE A 109 39.87 -1.46 -33.30
N VAL A 110 40.83 -2.01 -32.54
CA VAL A 110 42.14 -1.39 -32.31
C VAL A 110 43.25 -2.14 -33.02
N PHE A 111 44.11 -1.40 -33.69
CA PHE A 111 45.30 -1.89 -34.38
C PHE A 111 46.58 -1.45 -33.63
N ALA A 112 46.76 -1.95 -32.41
CA ALA A 112 47.83 -1.54 -31.50
C ALA A 112 49.19 -2.19 -31.79
N GLU A 113 49.20 -3.33 -32.48
CA GLU A 113 50.40 -4.12 -32.75
C GLU A 113 50.75 -4.09 -34.25
N PRO A 114 52.06 -4.01 -34.60
CA PRO A 114 52.54 -4.15 -35.98
C PRO A 114 52.15 -5.49 -36.60
N ASP A 115 51.93 -5.49 -37.92
CA ASP A 115 51.69 -6.73 -38.66
C ASP A 115 52.97 -7.58 -38.72
N GLN A 116 53.07 -8.58 -37.85
CA GLN A 116 54.22 -9.49 -37.76
C GLN A 116 54.27 -10.55 -38.87
N ASN A 117 53.26 -10.62 -39.75
CA ASN A 117 53.16 -11.65 -40.80
C ASN A 117 53.83 -11.23 -42.12
N THR A 118 54.72 -10.25 -42.04
CA THR A 118 55.49 -9.77 -43.19
C THR A 118 56.75 -10.63 -43.29
N GLY A 119 56.85 -11.47 -44.32
CA GLY A 119 58.12 -12.09 -44.70
C GLY A 119 59.26 -11.06 -44.86
N LEU A 120 58.94 -9.76 -44.89
CA LEU A 120 59.87 -8.65 -44.83
C LEU A 120 60.90 -8.74 -43.70
N GLU A 121 60.52 -9.07 -42.46
CA GLU A 121 61.50 -9.13 -41.35
C GLU A 121 62.50 -10.28 -41.56
N VAL A 122 62.02 -11.40 -42.10
CA VAL A 122 62.86 -12.54 -42.51
C VAL A 122 63.76 -12.17 -43.69
N LEU A 123 63.21 -11.48 -44.70
CA LEU A 123 64.00 -11.04 -45.85
C LEU A 123 65.07 -10.01 -45.44
N GLN A 124 64.74 -9.09 -44.52
CA GLN A 124 65.69 -8.14 -43.95
C GLN A 124 66.72 -8.81 -43.04
N SER A 125 66.37 -9.88 -42.33
CA SER A 125 67.35 -10.64 -41.55
C SER A 125 68.30 -11.43 -42.45
N LEU A 126 67.80 -11.99 -43.55
CA LEU A 126 68.63 -12.60 -44.60
C LEU A 126 69.56 -11.58 -45.26
N ASP A 127 69.05 -10.38 -45.59
CA ASP A 127 69.84 -9.28 -46.17
C ASP A 127 70.95 -8.81 -45.22
N ARG A 128 70.67 -8.73 -43.91
CA ARG A 128 71.69 -8.38 -42.90
C ARG A 128 72.63 -9.53 -42.54
N GLY A 129 72.26 -10.77 -42.87
CA GLY A 129 72.95 -11.98 -42.45
C GLY A 129 73.52 -12.75 -43.64
N GLU A 130 72.91 -13.91 -43.95
CA GLU A 130 73.39 -14.89 -44.93
C GLU A 130 73.57 -14.33 -46.35
N LEU A 131 72.80 -13.29 -46.72
CA LEU A 131 72.80 -12.70 -48.06
C LEU A 131 73.40 -11.28 -48.12
N SER A 132 74.07 -10.83 -47.06
CA SER A 132 74.65 -9.48 -46.95
C SER A 132 75.66 -9.09 -48.03
N GLY A 133 76.27 -10.06 -48.72
CA GLY A 133 77.17 -9.83 -49.85
C GLY A 133 76.51 -9.84 -51.23
N VAL A 134 75.19 -10.03 -51.33
CA VAL A 134 74.48 -10.21 -52.60
C VAL A 134 73.77 -8.91 -52.99
N GLU A 135 74.45 -8.00 -53.69
CA GLU A 135 73.89 -6.70 -54.12
C GLU A 135 72.55 -6.82 -54.85
N LYS A 136 72.40 -7.83 -55.71
CA LYS A 136 71.13 -8.08 -56.43
C LYS A 136 69.96 -8.41 -55.50
N PHE A 137 70.22 -9.05 -54.35
CA PHE A 137 69.20 -9.35 -53.36
C PHE A 137 68.81 -8.09 -52.61
N HIS A 138 69.80 -7.29 -52.18
CA HIS A 138 69.58 -5.99 -51.55
C HIS A 138 68.74 -5.06 -52.44
N ASP A 139 69.12 -4.88 -53.71
CA ASP A 139 68.37 -4.07 -54.69
C ASP A 139 66.95 -4.57 -54.92
N ALA A 140 66.75 -5.90 -54.93
CA ALA A 140 65.43 -6.49 -55.09
C ALA A 140 64.58 -6.30 -53.82
N LEU A 141 65.20 -6.44 -52.64
CA LEU A 141 64.55 -6.24 -51.36
C LEU A 141 64.16 -4.77 -51.18
N GLU A 142 65.01 -3.79 -51.49
CA GLU A 142 64.65 -2.37 -51.43
C GLU A 142 63.44 -2.03 -52.31
N LYS A 143 63.33 -2.66 -53.49
CA LYS A 143 62.18 -2.46 -54.40
C LYS A 143 60.88 -3.12 -53.91
N ILE A 144 60.97 -4.25 -53.21
CA ILE A 144 59.81 -5.03 -52.78
C ILE A 144 59.39 -4.68 -51.35
N ALA A 145 60.31 -4.24 -50.49
CA ALA A 145 60.08 -3.94 -49.08
C ALA A 145 58.90 -2.99 -48.84
N PRO A 146 58.74 -1.87 -49.59
CA PRO A 146 57.57 -1.00 -49.43
C PRO A 146 56.23 -1.70 -49.72
N ARG A 147 56.22 -2.72 -50.60
CA ARG A 147 55.01 -3.50 -50.93
C ARG A 147 54.70 -4.57 -49.89
N LEU A 148 55.66 -4.88 -49.02
CA LEU A 148 55.50 -5.84 -47.92
C LEU A 148 55.25 -5.14 -46.57
N ASP A 149 55.30 -3.81 -46.53
CA ASP A 149 54.87 -2.99 -45.39
C ASP A 149 53.34 -2.85 -45.43
N TYR A 150 52.66 -3.83 -44.85
CA TYR A 150 51.21 -3.89 -44.88
C TYR A 150 50.55 -2.84 -43.97
N ASP A 151 51.19 -2.44 -42.87
CA ASP A 151 50.72 -1.33 -42.04
C ASP A 151 50.71 -0.02 -42.83
N ARG A 152 51.77 0.27 -43.61
CA ARG A 152 51.80 1.41 -44.52
C ARG A 152 50.77 1.29 -45.64
N THR A 153 50.61 0.11 -46.22
CA THR A 153 49.58 -0.13 -47.25
C THR A 153 48.18 0.18 -46.70
N PHE A 154 47.90 -0.21 -45.46
CA PHE A 154 46.64 0.11 -44.80
C PHE A 154 46.50 1.60 -44.49
N ALA A 155 47.54 2.26 -43.98
CA ALA A 155 47.56 3.70 -43.79
C ALA A 155 47.27 4.46 -45.09
N ASP A 156 47.94 4.10 -46.18
CA ASP A 156 47.77 4.75 -47.49
C ASP A 156 46.34 4.58 -48.03
N SER A 157 45.71 3.41 -47.79
CA SER A 157 44.31 3.19 -48.16
C SER A 157 43.31 4.06 -47.40
N MET A 158 43.65 4.55 -46.22
CA MET A 158 42.74 5.41 -45.42
C MET A 158 42.96 6.91 -45.70
N LYS A 159 44.14 7.27 -46.19
CA LYS A 159 44.56 8.67 -46.34
C LYS A 159 43.62 9.45 -47.25
N GLY A 160 43.05 10.54 -46.73
CA GLY A 160 42.13 11.41 -47.47
C GLY A 160 40.72 10.84 -47.64
N ARG A 161 40.43 9.68 -47.04
CA ARG A 161 39.09 9.10 -46.98
C ARG A 161 38.46 9.35 -45.61
N ALA A 162 37.14 9.29 -45.55
CA ALA A 162 36.34 9.51 -44.34
C ALA A 162 36.40 8.29 -43.41
N VAL A 163 37.58 8.00 -42.85
CA VAL A 163 37.83 6.84 -41.98
C VAL A 163 38.06 7.29 -40.54
N VAL A 164 37.42 6.59 -39.60
CA VAL A 164 37.60 6.77 -38.16
C VAL A 164 38.05 5.46 -37.53
N LEU A 165 39.18 5.49 -36.82
CA LEU A 165 39.70 4.35 -36.08
C LEU A 165 39.28 4.39 -34.61
N GLY A 166 38.84 3.24 -34.10
CA GLY A 166 38.51 3.07 -32.70
C GLY A 166 39.75 3.01 -31.81
N TYR A 167 39.58 3.43 -30.56
CA TYR A 167 40.52 3.19 -29.46
C TYR A 167 39.75 3.12 -28.14
N TYR A 168 40.41 2.74 -27.05
CA TYR A 168 39.79 2.67 -25.73
C TYR A 168 40.67 3.29 -24.64
N PHE A 169 40.01 3.75 -23.58
CA PHE A 169 40.67 4.18 -22.34
C PHE A 169 40.48 3.15 -21.23
N SER A 170 41.57 2.85 -20.53
CA SER A 170 41.51 2.18 -19.24
C SER A 170 41.17 3.20 -18.16
N THR A 171 40.04 3.03 -17.47
CA THR A 171 39.54 3.97 -16.45
C THR A 171 39.70 3.43 -15.02
N GLU A 172 39.96 2.13 -14.87
CA GLU A 172 40.12 1.48 -13.57
C GLU A 172 41.47 1.79 -12.88
N PRO A 173 41.49 1.92 -11.55
CA PRO A 173 42.74 2.07 -10.80
C PRO A 173 43.73 0.92 -11.05
N GLY A 174 44.99 1.26 -11.37
CA GLY A 174 46.06 0.29 -11.61
C GLY A 174 46.25 -0.10 -13.08
N GLN A 175 45.34 0.30 -13.98
CA GLN A 175 45.45 0.04 -15.42
C GLN A 175 46.06 1.24 -16.18
N ASN A 176 47.32 1.57 -15.88
CA ASN A 176 48.00 2.74 -16.49
C ASN A 176 48.80 2.38 -17.75
N ARG A 177 48.51 1.25 -18.41
CA ARG A 177 49.25 0.82 -19.60
C ARG A 177 48.82 1.68 -20.79
N THR A 178 49.78 2.05 -21.63
CA THR A 178 49.56 2.79 -22.87
C THR A 178 50.13 2.00 -24.04
N SER A 179 49.39 1.96 -25.14
CA SER A 179 49.81 1.32 -26.39
C SER A 179 49.31 2.12 -27.59
N GLY A 180 50.12 2.22 -28.64
CA GLY A 180 49.82 3.03 -29.81
C GLY A 180 49.88 4.54 -29.57
N ALA A 181 49.32 5.31 -30.49
CA ALA A 181 49.22 6.76 -30.48
C ALA A 181 47.75 7.18 -30.44
N LEU A 182 47.42 8.14 -29.55
CA LEU A 182 46.10 8.77 -29.55
C LEU A 182 45.98 9.76 -30.73
N PRO A 183 44.77 9.98 -31.28
CA PRO A 183 44.54 11.09 -32.20
C PRO A 183 44.74 12.44 -31.49
N PRO A 184 44.83 13.55 -32.25
CA PRO A 184 44.73 14.88 -31.65
C PRO A 184 43.45 15.01 -30.80
N PRO A 185 43.51 15.61 -29.61
CA PRO A 185 42.32 15.79 -28.77
C PRO A 185 41.34 16.77 -29.42
N VAL A 186 40.05 16.50 -29.28
CA VAL A 186 38.98 17.41 -29.77
C VAL A 186 38.99 18.73 -29.00
N PHE A 187 39.36 18.71 -27.72
CA PHE A 187 39.60 19.92 -26.93
C PHE A 187 40.96 19.85 -26.21
N PRO A 188 41.79 20.90 -26.30
CA PRO A 188 43.10 20.93 -25.65
C PRO A 188 42.99 20.96 -24.13
N ALA A 189 44.13 20.76 -23.46
CA ALA A 189 44.19 20.77 -22.02
C ALA A 189 43.69 22.10 -21.41
N GLY A 190 42.80 22.00 -20.41
CA GLY A 190 42.25 23.18 -19.74
C GLY A 190 41.09 23.87 -20.47
N SER A 191 40.47 23.23 -21.46
CA SER A 191 39.33 23.80 -22.20
C SER A 191 38.05 24.00 -21.37
N PHE A 192 37.91 23.27 -20.26
CA PHE A 192 36.74 23.33 -19.39
C PHE A 192 37.12 23.74 -17.96
N PRO A 193 37.64 24.96 -17.73
CA PRO A 193 37.94 25.43 -16.39
C PRO A 193 36.65 25.73 -15.64
N ASP A 194 36.61 25.39 -14.34
CA ASP A 194 35.55 25.78 -13.41
C ASP A 194 34.13 25.35 -13.86
N LEU A 195 34.02 24.18 -14.49
CA LEU A 195 32.72 23.52 -14.71
C LEU A 195 32.45 22.51 -13.59
N ASN A 196 31.19 22.42 -13.18
CA ASN A 196 30.66 21.40 -12.26
C ASN A 196 30.51 20.03 -12.94
N THR A 197 30.80 19.93 -14.24
CA THR A 197 30.75 18.69 -15.03
C THR A 197 31.86 17.72 -14.60
N VAL A 198 31.49 16.46 -14.36
CA VAL A 198 32.42 15.40 -13.95
C VAL A 198 32.82 14.56 -15.15
N PHE A 199 33.95 14.87 -15.77
CA PHE A 199 34.47 14.08 -16.89
C PHE A 199 35.01 12.72 -16.40
N LEU A 200 34.76 11.68 -17.19
CA LEU A 200 35.42 10.39 -17.00
C LEU A 200 36.91 10.55 -17.29
N LYS A 201 37.76 10.05 -16.39
CA LYS A 201 39.22 10.18 -16.51
C LYS A 201 39.85 8.90 -17.00
N GLY A 202 40.48 8.95 -18.16
CA GLY A 202 41.38 7.91 -18.65
C GLY A 202 42.63 7.84 -17.77
N ARG A 203 43.08 6.63 -17.44
CA ARG A 203 44.33 6.37 -16.71
C ARG A 203 45.39 5.67 -17.57
N GLY A 204 44.94 4.96 -18.59
CA GLY A 204 45.75 4.36 -19.65
C GLY A 204 44.91 4.28 -20.93
N TYR A 205 45.51 3.81 -22.03
CA TYR A 205 44.79 3.68 -23.30
C TYR A 205 45.39 2.57 -24.17
N GLY A 206 44.56 1.98 -25.02
CA GLY A 206 44.99 1.13 -26.13
C GLY A 206 44.51 1.77 -27.43
N ALA A 207 45.45 2.26 -28.24
CA ALA A 207 45.19 2.98 -29.47
C ALA A 207 45.94 2.36 -30.65
N ASN A 208 45.76 2.94 -31.84
CA ASN A 208 46.32 2.44 -33.09
C ASN A 208 47.80 2.80 -33.21
N LEU A 209 48.54 2.08 -34.07
CA LEU A 209 49.90 2.48 -34.43
C LEU A 209 49.93 3.92 -34.97
N ASP A 210 51.01 4.64 -34.68
CA ASP A 210 51.19 6.04 -35.08
C ASP A 210 51.00 6.28 -36.59
N ILE A 211 51.50 5.36 -37.43
CA ILE A 211 51.31 5.43 -38.89
C ILE A 211 49.84 5.30 -39.31
N LEU A 212 49.05 4.49 -38.59
CA LEU A 212 47.63 4.29 -38.87
C LEU A 212 46.81 5.46 -38.33
N GLN A 213 47.10 5.90 -37.10
CA GLN A 213 46.40 7.01 -36.48
C GLN A 213 46.66 8.35 -37.17
N SER A 214 47.84 8.52 -37.79
CA SER A 214 48.15 9.70 -38.60
C SER A 214 47.43 9.71 -39.96
N ALA A 215 46.91 8.56 -40.41
CA ALA A 215 46.25 8.43 -41.71
C ALA A 215 44.72 8.59 -41.64
N ALA A 216 44.14 8.52 -40.44
CA ALA A 216 42.70 8.54 -40.21
C ALA A 216 42.35 9.30 -38.91
N SER A 217 41.11 9.78 -38.81
CA SER A 217 40.56 10.29 -37.56
C SER A 217 40.44 9.17 -36.51
N GLY A 218 40.19 9.52 -35.24
CA GLY A 218 39.95 8.51 -34.22
C GLY A 218 38.94 8.93 -33.16
N GLY A 219 38.14 7.98 -32.68
CA GLY A 219 37.25 8.19 -31.54
C GLY A 219 37.18 6.97 -30.62
N HIS A 220 36.93 7.19 -29.32
CA HIS A 220 36.95 6.11 -28.33
C HIS A 220 35.63 5.31 -28.30
N PHE A 221 35.69 4.00 -28.04
CA PHE A 221 34.50 3.13 -27.99
C PHE A 221 34.17 2.61 -26.58
N ASP A 222 34.39 3.43 -25.55
CA ASP A 222 34.17 3.07 -24.14
C ASP A 222 32.72 3.33 -23.67
N PRO A 223 31.77 2.37 -23.73
CA PRO A 223 30.50 2.54 -23.03
C PRO A 223 30.73 2.57 -21.51
N LEU A 224 29.89 3.31 -20.80
CA LEU A 224 29.89 3.35 -19.34
C LEU A 224 28.67 2.57 -18.82
N PRO A 225 28.85 1.32 -18.33
CA PRO A 225 27.76 0.58 -17.72
C PRO A 225 27.26 1.27 -16.45
N ASP A 226 25.95 1.27 -16.25
CA ASP A 226 25.33 1.67 -14.99
C ASP A 226 25.63 0.65 -13.87
N VAL A 227 25.16 0.94 -12.64
CA VAL A 227 25.34 0.10 -11.44
C VAL A 227 24.80 -1.34 -11.58
N ASP A 228 23.99 -1.61 -12.59
CA ASP A 228 23.44 -2.94 -12.92
C ASP A 228 24.18 -3.63 -14.08
N GLY A 229 25.26 -3.03 -14.59
CA GLY A 229 26.06 -3.56 -15.69
C GLY A 229 25.47 -3.34 -17.08
N ILE A 230 24.34 -2.63 -17.19
CA ILE A 230 23.70 -2.32 -18.47
C ILE A 230 24.27 -1.01 -19.03
N SER A 231 24.67 -1.02 -20.30
CA SER A 231 25.13 0.17 -21.00
C SER A 231 23.93 0.99 -21.47
N ARG A 232 23.68 2.14 -20.85
CA ARG A 232 22.63 3.11 -21.28
C ARG A 232 23.22 4.40 -21.82
N ARG A 233 24.50 4.62 -21.57
CA ARG A 233 25.20 5.88 -21.80
C ARG A 233 26.58 5.64 -22.38
N VAL A 234 27.03 6.59 -23.18
CA VAL A 234 28.40 6.64 -23.69
C VAL A 234 28.98 8.01 -23.29
N PRO A 235 30.16 8.06 -22.66
CA PRO A 235 30.90 9.29 -22.48
C PRO A 235 31.15 9.91 -23.85
N MET A 236 30.70 11.15 -24.06
CA MET A 236 30.97 11.85 -25.31
C MET A 236 32.38 12.45 -25.31
N LEU A 237 32.92 12.71 -24.13
CA LEU A 237 34.26 13.19 -23.89
C LEU A 237 34.91 12.42 -22.72
N ILE A 238 36.13 11.95 -22.92
CA ILE A 238 37.00 11.41 -21.86
C ILE A 238 38.20 12.35 -21.66
N GLU A 239 38.50 12.67 -20.40
CA GLU A 239 39.66 13.48 -20.02
C GLU A 239 40.89 12.57 -19.86
N TYR A 240 41.98 12.89 -20.56
CA TYR A 240 43.29 12.25 -20.39
C TYR A 240 44.40 13.31 -20.38
N HIS A 241 45.15 13.38 -19.28
CA HIS A 241 46.15 14.43 -19.02
C HIS A 241 45.63 15.87 -19.26
N GLY A 242 44.38 16.11 -18.88
CA GLY A 242 43.72 17.42 -18.98
C GLY A 242 43.14 17.75 -20.36
N ALA A 243 43.51 17.04 -21.43
CA ALA A 243 42.93 17.15 -22.76
C ALA A 243 41.71 16.21 -22.90
N TYR A 244 40.83 16.49 -23.86
CA TYR A 244 39.56 15.78 -24.02
C TYR A 244 39.44 15.11 -25.38
N TYR A 245 38.95 13.88 -25.36
CA TYR A 245 38.91 12.96 -26.50
C TYR A 245 37.47 12.51 -26.73
N ASP A 246 37.02 12.53 -27.98
CA ASP A 246 35.64 12.25 -28.37
C ASP A 246 35.37 10.77 -28.67
N SER A 247 34.11 10.36 -28.46
CA SER A 247 33.64 9.00 -28.77
C SER A 247 33.66 8.70 -30.27
N LEU A 248 33.75 7.41 -30.63
CA LEU A 248 33.69 6.92 -32.01
C LEU A 248 32.45 7.45 -32.76
N SER A 249 31.30 7.48 -32.07
CA SER A 249 30.04 7.97 -32.64
C SER A 249 30.07 9.48 -32.92
N LEU A 250 30.75 10.26 -32.08
CA LEU A 250 30.91 11.70 -32.27
C LEU A 250 31.88 12.00 -33.41
N GLU A 251 33.03 11.34 -33.43
CA GLU A 251 34.01 11.56 -34.49
C GLU A 251 33.46 11.14 -35.86
N LEU A 252 32.68 10.06 -35.94
CA LEU A 252 31.97 9.70 -37.18
C LEU A 252 30.96 10.77 -37.60
N ALA A 253 30.20 11.34 -36.66
CA ALA A 253 29.29 12.43 -36.98
C ALA A 253 30.05 13.65 -37.52
N ARG A 254 31.19 14.00 -36.92
CA ARG A 254 32.07 15.10 -37.39
C ARG A 254 32.58 14.84 -38.80
N VAL A 255 33.15 13.65 -39.05
CA VAL A 255 33.75 13.27 -40.33
C VAL A 255 32.70 13.27 -41.45
N VAL A 256 31.52 12.70 -41.20
CA VAL A 256 30.40 12.69 -42.16
C VAL A 256 29.90 14.11 -42.47
N MET A 257 29.99 15.02 -41.50
CA MET A 257 29.65 16.44 -41.66
C MET A 257 30.83 17.29 -42.18
N GLY A 258 31.83 16.66 -42.82
CA GLY A 258 32.96 17.37 -43.42
C GLY A 258 33.96 17.91 -42.40
N ASN A 259 34.22 17.14 -41.33
CA ASN A 259 35.09 17.51 -40.20
C ASN A 259 34.60 18.76 -39.46
N ALA A 260 33.29 18.85 -39.24
CA ALA A 260 32.70 19.96 -38.51
C ALA A 260 33.34 20.11 -37.10
N PRO A 261 33.59 21.35 -36.65
CA PRO A 261 34.12 21.58 -35.30
C PRO A 261 33.09 21.18 -34.25
N VAL A 262 33.56 20.62 -33.13
CA VAL A 262 32.71 20.39 -31.95
C VAL A 262 32.72 21.65 -31.12
N THR A 263 31.53 22.17 -30.82
CA THR A 263 31.38 23.35 -29.97
C THR A 263 30.66 22.97 -28.67
N PRO A 264 31.18 23.37 -27.49
CA PRO A 264 30.57 23.01 -26.23
C PRO A 264 29.38 23.92 -25.90
N ILE A 265 28.26 23.32 -25.51
CA ILE A 265 27.08 24.03 -25.02
C ILE A 265 27.18 24.12 -23.49
N VAL A 266 27.77 25.22 -23.02
CA VAL A 266 27.95 25.50 -21.58
C VAL A 266 26.85 26.43 -21.11
N LYS A 267 26.21 26.08 -20.00
CA LYS A 267 25.21 26.93 -19.36
C LYS A 267 25.71 27.42 -18.02
N LYS A 268 25.61 28.74 -17.81
CA LYS A 268 26.01 29.43 -16.58
C LYS A 268 24.83 30.22 -16.01
N SER A 269 24.36 29.89 -14.82
CA SER A 269 23.25 30.61 -14.16
C SER A 269 23.26 30.42 -12.64
N GLY A 270 23.40 31.51 -11.87
CA GLY A 270 23.19 31.48 -10.41
C GLY A 270 24.06 30.47 -9.64
N GLY A 271 25.35 30.34 -10.00
CA GLY A 271 26.27 29.35 -9.41
C GLY A 271 26.29 28.00 -10.12
N TYR A 272 25.35 27.75 -11.03
CA TYR A 272 25.39 26.65 -11.99
C TYR A 272 26.38 26.96 -13.12
N SER A 273 27.28 26.04 -13.44
CA SER A 273 28.21 26.13 -14.58
C SER A 273 28.52 24.71 -15.06
N ALA A 274 27.85 24.24 -16.10
CA ALA A 274 28.03 22.87 -16.59
C ALA A 274 27.94 22.79 -18.12
N LEU A 275 28.60 21.77 -18.66
CA LEU A 275 28.47 21.34 -20.05
C LEU A 275 27.17 20.54 -20.20
N GLU A 276 26.13 21.14 -20.79
CA GLU A 276 24.82 20.50 -20.99
C GLU A 276 24.70 19.81 -22.36
N GLY A 277 25.63 20.07 -23.28
CA GLY A 277 25.59 19.51 -24.63
C GLY A 277 26.86 19.77 -25.45
N LEU A 278 26.93 19.12 -26.60
CA LEU A 278 27.89 19.41 -27.68
C LEU A 278 27.12 19.68 -28.96
N GLU A 279 27.58 20.64 -29.75
CA GLU A 279 27.07 20.87 -31.10
C GLU A 279 28.12 20.51 -32.15
N VAL A 280 27.71 19.74 -33.15
CA VAL A 280 28.52 19.35 -34.31
C VAL A 280 27.69 19.51 -35.58
N GLY A 281 28.17 20.33 -36.53
CA GLY A 281 27.49 20.50 -37.83
C GLY A 281 26.01 20.92 -37.74
N GLY A 282 25.64 21.68 -36.71
CA GLY A 282 24.25 22.09 -36.44
C GLY A 282 23.38 21.05 -35.70
N MET A 283 23.94 19.89 -35.37
CA MET A 283 23.29 18.86 -34.57
C MET A 283 23.65 19.01 -33.09
N ASN A 284 22.64 18.99 -32.22
CA ASN A 284 22.82 19.04 -30.78
C ASN A 284 22.92 17.62 -30.19
N ILE A 285 23.86 17.43 -29.27
CA ILE A 285 24.10 16.19 -28.54
C ILE A 285 23.97 16.52 -27.06
N PRO A 286 22.83 16.21 -26.42
CA PRO A 286 22.64 16.49 -25.01
C PRO A 286 23.53 15.61 -24.14
N LEU A 287 24.06 16.20 -23.09
CA LEU A 287 24.93 15.55 -22.11
C LEU A 287 24.31 15.57 -20.72
N ASP A 288 24.63 14.56 -19.93
CA ASP A 288 24.41 14.55 -18.49
C ASP A 288 25.56 15.24 -17.73
N ARG A 289 25.44 15.30 -16.41
CA ARG A 289 26.46 15.85 -15.51
C ARG A 289 27.84 15.17 -15.61
N ASN A 290 27.90 13.98 -16.21
CA ASN A 290 29.09 13.16 -16.39
C ASN A 290 29.67 13.26 -17.82
N ALA A 291 29.22 14.25 -18.61
CA ALA A 291 29.55 14.41 -20.03
C ALA A 291 29.22 13.16 -20.88
N CYS A 292 28.23 12.38 -20.46
CA CYS A 292 27.75 11.21 -21.18
C CYS A 292 26.43 11.52 -21.88
N SER A 293 26.18 10.86 -23.01
CA SER A 293 24.91 10.93 -23.72
C SER A 293 24.14 9.62 -23.60
N LEU A 294 22.81 9.69 -23.51
CA LEU A 294 21.95 8.51 -23.50
C LEU A 294 21.92 7.88 -24.88
N VAL A 295 22.04 6.55 -24.94
CA VAL A 295 21.96 5.82 -26.20
C VAL A 295 20.48 5.65 -26.57
N PRO A 296 20.01 6.20 -27.71
CA PRO A 296 18.63 6.05 -28.15
C PRO A 296 18.46 4.70 -28.85
N TYR A 297 18.46 3.62 -28.07
CA TYR A 297 18.26 2.28 -28.60
C TYR A 297 16.95 2.21 -29.39
N ARG A 298 17.04 1.82 -30.66
CA ARG A 298 15.86 1.75 -31.54
C ARG A 298 15.22 0.37 -31.63
N GLY A 299 15.90 -0.67 -31.17
CA GLY A 299 15.41 -2.04 -31.22
C GLY A 299 16.44 -3.05 -30.75
N GLU A 300 16.08 -4.32 -30.82
CA GLU A 300 16.98 -5.45 -30.56
C GLU A 300 18.06 -5.57 -31.66
N ARG A 301 18.89 -6.61 -31.58
CA ARG A 301 19.92 -6.91 -32.58
C ARG A 301 19.31 -6.96 -33.98
N GLY A 302 20.01 -6.36 -34.95
CA GLY A 302 19.52 -6.28 -36.34
C GLY A 302 18.69 -5.02 -36.63
N SER A 303 18.75 -4.04 -35.74
CA SER A 303 18.25 -2.67 -35.99
C SER A 303 19.03 -1.93 -37.09
N PHE A 304 20.14 -2.51 -37.54
CA PHE A 304 20.95 -2.08 -38.67
C PHE A 304 21.18 -3.27 -39.61
N ARG A 305 21.39 -3.01 -40.90
CA ARG A 305 21.67 -4.09 -41.86
C ARG A 305 23.11 -4.57 -41.72
N TYR A 306 23.26 -5.88 -41.56
CA TYR A 306 24.54 -6.56 -41.45
C TYR A 306 25.00 -7.09 -42.81
N PHE A 307 26.30 -6.91 -43.09
CA PHE A 307 26.98 -7.49 -44.23
C PHE A 307 28.25 -8.18 -43.75
N SER A 308 28.44 -9.45 -44.13
CA SER A 308 29.65 -10.18 -43.79
C SER A 308 30.87 -9.50 -44.42
N ALA A 309 31.93 -9.28 -43.65
CA ALA A 309 33.15 -8.62 -44.13
C ALA A 309 33.79 -9.36 -45.33
N THR A 310 33.71 -10.69 -45.37
CA THR A 310 34.16 -11.46 -46.55
C THR A 310 33.32 -11.16 -47.80
N ASP A 311 32.00 -10.96 -47.68
CA ASP A 311 31.17 -10.63 -48.84
C ASP A 311 31.49 -9.24 -49.41
N VAL A 312 31.82 -8.29 -48.54
CA VAL A 312 32.31 -6.96 -48.94
C VAL A 312 33.66 -7.08 -49.65
N LEU A 313 34.61 -7.81 -49.06
CA LEU A 313 35.96 -8.05 -49.61
C LEU A 313 35.96 -8.68 -51.00
N HIS A 314 35.01 -9.58 -51.27
CA HIS A 314 34.88 -10.31 -52.54
C HIS A 314 33.86 -9.69 -53.50
N GLY A 315 33.32 -8.50 -53.21
CA GLY A 315 32.43 -7.79 -54.13
C GLY A 315 31.04 -8.42 -54.30
N LYS A 316 30.61 -9.26 -53.35
CA LYS A 316 29.34 -10.03 -53.41
C LYS A 316 28.13 -9.23 -52.94
N VAL A 317 28.34 -8.15 -52.19
CA VAL A 317 27.27 -7.23 -51.79
C VAL A 317 26.89 -6.36 -52.99
N ARG A 318 25.61 -5.98 -53.10
CA ARG A 318 25.17 -5.08 -54.17
C ARG A 318 25.60 -3.64 -53.83
N PRO A 319 26.18 -2.86 -54.76
CA PRO A 319 26.61 -1.49 -54.50
C PRO A 319 25.53 -0.58 -53.88
N GLU A 320 24.30 -0.71 -54.35
CA GLU A 320 23.11 0.01 -53.85
C GLU A 320 22.80 -0.23 -52.36
N ASP A 321 23.25 -1.34 -51.78
CA ASP A 321 23.00 -1.66 -50.37
C ASP A 321 23.94 -0.90 -49.41
N LEU A 322 25.07 -0.35 -49.91
CA LEU A 322 26.09 0.36 -49.11
C LEU A 322 26.39 1.79 -49.58
N SER A 323 26.06 2.14 -50.83
CA SER A 323 26.34 3.47 -51.39
C SER A 323 25.71 4.61 -50.58
N GLY A 324 26.52 5.61 -50.26
CA GLY A 324 26.13 6.78 -49.47
C GLY A 324 25.87 6.51 -47.98
N LYS A 325 26.05 5.28 -47.50
CA LYS A 325 25.82 4.93 -46.09
C LYS A 325 27.07 5.12 -45.25
N ILE A 326 26.86 5.30 -43.95
CA ILE A 326 27.93 5.23 -42.97
C ILE A 326 28.12 3.77 -42.59
N VAL A 327 29.33 3.26 -42.71
CA VAL A 327 29.66 1.86 -42.41
C VAL A 327 30.39 1.78 -41.08
N LEU A 328 29.92 0.92 -40.19
CA LEU A 328 30.63 0.53 -38.98
C LEU A 328 31.19 -0.88 -39.16
N VAL A 329 32.49 -1.04 -38.98
CA VAL A 329 33.19 -2.33 -39.03
C VAL A 329 33.38 -2.82 -37.60
N GLY A 330 32.78 -3.95 -37.26
CA GLY A 330 32.83 -4.54 -35.93
C GLY A 330 32.83 -6.06 -35.98
N THR A 331 32.68 -6.69 -34.82
CA THR A 331 32.69 -8.16 -34.69
C THR A 331 31.50 -8.68 -33.90
N THR A 332 30.82 -9.69 -34.42
CA THR A 332 29.83 -10.49 -33.68
C THR A 332 30.27 -11.93 -33.43
N ALA A 333 31.47 -12.31 -33.87
CA ALA A 333 32.00 -13.65 -33.64
C ALA A 333 32.24 -13.90 -32.13
N PRO A 334 31.67 -14.96 -31.52
CA PRO A 334 31.76 -15.19 -30.07
C PRO A 334 33.20 -15.22 -29.52
N GLY A 335 34.17 -15.70 -30.32
CA GLY A 335 35.59 -15.76 -29.95
C GLY A 335 36.31 -14.41 -29.92
N LEU A 336 35.68 -13.34 -30.41
CA LEU A 336 36.24 -11.98 -30.45
C LEU A 336 35.59 -11.03 -29.42
N MET A 337 34.62 -11.54 -28.64
CA MET A 337 34.01 -10.95 -27.43
C MET A 337 33.83 -9.42 -27.41
N ASP A 338 33.03 -8.87 -28.31
CA ASP A 338 32.44 -7.53 -28.16
C ASP A 338 30.93 -7.60 -27.89
N LEU A 339 30.57 -8.28 -26.80
CA LEU A 339 29.19 -8.45 -26.37
C LEU A 339 28.95 -7.67 -25.07
N ARG A 340 27.92 -6.82 -25.07
CA ARG A 340 27.53 -5.95 -23.97
C ARG A 340 26.10 -6.25 -23.52
N ALA A 341 25.78 -5.90 -22.28
CA ALA A 341 24.40 -5.85 -21.81
C ALA A 341 23.81 -4.47 -22.13
N SER A 342 22.62 -4.45 -22.72
CA SER A 342 21.87 -3.24 -23.08
C SER A 342 20.41 -3.37 -22.62
N PRO A 343 19.65 -2.27 -22.57
CA PRO A 343 18.20 -2.31 -22.27
C PRO A 343 17.40 -3.22 -23.21
N VAL A 344 17.90 -3.42 -24.44
CA VAL A 344 17.23 -4.18 -25.51
C VAL A 344 17.76 -5.61 -25.67
N GLY A 345 18.74 -6.02 -24.84
CA GLY A 345 19.30 -7.36 -24.92
C GLY A 345 20.48 -7.59 -23.99
N LYS A 346 20.50 -8.76 -23.33
CA LYS A 346 21.59 -9.17 -22.42
C LYS A 346 22.91 -9.48 -23.15
N VAL A 347 22.81 -9.84 -24.43
CA VAL A 347 23.92 -10.17 -25.31
C VAL A 347 23.74 -9.33 -26.58
N TYR A 348 24.33 -8.14 -26.58
CA TYR A 348 24.15 -7.13 -27.62
C TYR A 348 25.51 -6.74 -28.21
N PRO A 349 25.67 -6.67 -29.55
CA PRO A 349 26.94 -6.25 -30.15
C PRO A 349 27.34 -4.83 -29.76
N GLY A 350 28.58 -4.61 -29.32
CA GLY A 350 29.08 -3.29 -28.92
C GLY A 350 29.00 -2.26 -30.05
N VAL A 351 29.34 -2.68 -31.27
CA VAL A 351 29.20 -1.85 -32.48
C VAL A 351 27.79 -1.27 -32.70
N GLU A 352 26.73 -1.97 -32.29
CA GLU A 352 25.37 -1.43 -32.41
C GLU A 352 25.11 -0.29 -31.41
N ILE A 353 25.81 -0.21 -30.28
CA ILE A 353 25.71 0.92 -29.34
C ILE A 353 26.15 2.21 -30.05
N HIS A 354 27.28 2.15 -30.76
CA HIS A 354 27.79 3.26 -31.57
C HIS A 354 26.87 3.60 -32.73
N ALA A 355 26.32 2.59 -33.40
CA ALA A 355 25.35 2.78 -34.47
C ALA A 355 24.06 3.49 -34.00
N ASN A 356 23.52 3.10 -32.83
CA ASN A 356 22.35 3.74 -32.22
C ASN A 356 22.64 5.20 -31.88
N LEU A 357 23.79 5.45 -31.24
CA LEU A 357 24.17 6.82 -30.85
C LEU A 357 24.39 7.71 -32.07
N LEU A 358 25.15 7.25 -33.06
CA LEU A 358 25.39 8.00 -34.31
C LEU A 358 24.07 8.32 -35.02
N ALA A 359 23.19 7.34 -35.17
CA ALA A 359 21.91 7.59 -35.79
C ALA A 359 21.04 8.53 -34.95
N GLY A 360 21.16 8.50 -33.63
CA GLY A 360 20.49 9.45 -32.75
C GLY A 360 20.97 10.88 -32.89
N ILE A 361 22.28 11.07 -33.11
CA ILE A 361 22.86 12.37 -33.47
C ILE A 361 22.24 12.86 -34.79
N LEU A 362 22.17 12.00 -35.80
CA LEU A 362 21.64 12.34 -37.13
C LEU A 362 20.13 12.61 -37.12
N GLU A 363 19.34 11.89 -36.32
CA GLU A 363 17.89 12.03 -36.20
C GLU A 363 17.46 13.09 -35.18
N GLN A 364 18.39 13.63 -34.38
CA GLN A 364 18.12 14.57 -33.28
C GLN A 364 17.08 14.03 -32.27
N ASN A 365 17.18 12.73 -31.94
CA ASN A 365 16.24 12.04 -31.04
C ASN A 365 16.89 11.53 -29.73
N ILE A 366 18.11 11.99 -29.43
CA ILE A 366 18.78 11.67 -28.18
C ILE A 366 18.01 12.29 -27.01
N MET A 367 17.67 11.45 -26.03
CA MET A 367 16.99 11.87 -24.81
C MET A 367 17.94 12.70 -23.92
N GLN A 368 17.44 13.81 -23.41
CA GLN A 368 18.12 14.72 -22.50
C GLN A 368 17.91 14.25 -21.05
N ASN A 369 19.00 14.18 -20.27
CA ASN A 369 18.95 14.04 -18.82
C ASN A 369 19.75 15.18 -18.16
N PRO A 370 19.23 16.43 -18.24
CA PRO A 370 19.93 17.59 -17.72
C PRO A 370 19.91 17.62 -16.19
N GLU A 371 20.83 18.34 -15.59
CA GLU A 371 21.01 18.38 -14.13
C GLU A 371 19.79 18.95 -13.38
N TYR A 372 19.04 19.87 -14.01
CA TYR A 372 17.79 20.37 -13.45
C TYR A 372 16.69 19.29 -13.31
N SER A 373 16.87 18.10 -13.90
CA SER A 373 15.98 16.95 -13.69
C SER A 373 15.98 16.51 -12.23
N GLU A 374 17.12 16.62 -11.53
CA GLU A 374 17.22 16.36 -10.09
C GLU A 374 16.43 17.40 -9.29
N ALA A 375 16.51 18.68 -9.68
CA ALA A 375 15.72 19.75 -9.08
C ALA A 375 14.20 19.56 -9.32
N ALA A 376 13.81 19.14 -10.53
CA ALA A 376 12.43 18.81 -10.87
C ALA A 376 11.90 17.63 -10.05
N GLU A 377 12.73 16.60 -9.83
CA GLU A 377 12.40 15.48 -8.93
C GLU A 377 12.17 15.98 -7.50
N LEU A 378 13.08 16.79 -6.95
CA LEU A 378 12.96 17.36 -5.60
C LEU A 378 11.67 18.16 -5.43
N VAL A 379 11.36 19.05 -6.38
CA VAL A 379 10.11 19.82 -6.37
C VAL A 379 8.90 18.90 -6.42
N THR A 380 8.93 17.87 -7.27
CA THR A 380 7.83 16.89 -7.38
C THR A 380 7.61 16.14 -6.07
N LEU A 381 8.68 15.68 -5.42
CA LEU A 381 8.63 14.99 -4.12
C LEU A 381 8.08 15.89 -3.02
N LEU A 382 8.53 17.14 -2.95
CA LEU A 382 8.06 18.11 -1.96
C LEU A 382 6.58 18.45 -2.15
N VAL A 383 6.16 18.73 -3.39
CA VAL A 383 4.77 19.10 -3.70
C VAL A 383 3.83 17.92 -3.44
N CYS A 384 4.11 16.75 -4.03
CA CYS A 384 3.24 15.57 -3.87
C CYS A 384 3.22 15.09 -2.43
N GLY A 385 4.40 15.01 -1.80
CA GLY A 385 4.56 14.60 -0.42
C GLY A 385 3.81 15.50 0.56
N THR A 386 3.94 16.82 0.41
CA THR A 386 3.25 17.81 1.25
C THR A 386 1.72 17.74 1.06
N ILE A 387 1.25 17.70 -0.19
CA ILE A 387 -0.18 17.58 -0.49
C ILE A 387 -0.76 16.31 0.16
N LEU A 388 -0.16 15.15 -0.09
CA LEU A 388 -0.69 13.88 0.45
C LEU A 388 -0.66 13.85 1.98
N THR A 389 0.44 14.30 2.60
CA THR A 389 0.58 14.34 4.06
C THR A 389 -0.47 15.25 4.74
N ILE A 390 -0.84 16.38 4.11
CA ILE A 390 -1.82 17.31 4.68
C ILE A 390 -3.26 16.81 4.49
N PHE A 391 -3.57 16.25 3.31
CA PHE A 391 -4.95 15.98 2.90
C PHE A 391 -5.42 14.56 3.20
N LEU A 392 -4.59 13.52 3.07
CA LEU A 392 -5.04 12.14 3.27
C LEU A 392 -5.61 11.87 4.68
N PRO A 393 -5.04 12.39 5.80
CA PRO A 393 -5.59 12.14 7.13
C PRO A 393 -6.97 12.77 7.39
N LYS A 394 -7.48 13.57 6.45
CA LYS A 394 -8.80 14.21 6.53
C LYS A 394 -9.87 13.47 5.73
N MET A 395 -9.51 12.41 5.02
CA MET A 395 -10.36 11.72 4.05
C MET A 395 -10.72 10.30 4.53
N SER A 396 -11.87 9.79 4.07
CA SER A 396 -12.21 8.37 4.25
C SER A 396 -11.33 7.50 3.35
N PRO A 397 -11.15 6.19 3.65
CA PRO A 397 -10.24 5.32 2.90
C PRO A 397 -10.49 5.33 1.38
N LEU A 398 -11.76 5.30 0.94
CA LEU A 398 -12.10 5.35 -0.49
C LEU A 398 -11.71 6.70 -1.12
N ARG A 399 -11.96 7.82 -0.44
CA ARG A 399 -11.55 9.15 -0.93
C ARG A 399 -10.03 9.29 -0.96
N SER A 400 -9.33 8.76 0.03
CA SER A 400 -7.86 8.70 0.09
C SER A 400 -7.28 7.90 -1.08
N LEU A 401 -7.88 6.76 -1.43
CA LEU A 401 -7.47 5.95 -2.59
C LEU A 401 -7.66 6.73 -3.90
N LEU A 402 -8.86 7.29 -4.12
CA LEU A 402 -9.16 8.05 -5.34
C LEU A 402 -8.26 9.29 -5.48
N PHE A 403 -8.01 10.00 -4.38
CA PHE A 403 -7.12 11.17 -4.37
C PHE A 403 -5.67 10.77 -4.65
N THR A 404 -5.18 9.68 -4.05
CA THR A 404 -3.84 9.14 -4.33
C THR A 404 -3.70 8.75 -5.80
N LEU A 405 -4.68 8.02 -6.36
CA LEU A 405 -4.69 7.64 -7.78
C LEU A 405 -4.71 8.85 -8.72
N PHE A 406 -5.45 9.90 -8.36
CA PHE A 406 -5.47 11.15 -9.10
C PHE A 406 -4.09 11.83 -9.12
N ILE A 407 -3.45 11.99 -7.96
CA ILE A 407 -2.09 12.57 -7.88
C ILE A 407 -1.07 11.72 -8.64
N SER A 408 -1.09 10.38 -8.49
CA SER A 408 -0.23 9.47 -9.26
C SER A 408 -0.43 9.61 -10.77
N SER A 409 -1.68 9.78 -11.22
CA SER A 409 -2.00 9.96 -12.64
C SER A 409 -1.47 11.28 -13.19
N LEU A 410 -1.53 12.36 -12.41
CA LEU A 410 -0.95 13.65 -12.79
C LEU A 410 0.57 13.58 -12.90
N VAL A 411 1.24 12.92 -11.94
CA VAL A 411 2.70 12.71 -11.99
C VAL A 411 3.08 11.86 -13.19
N LEU A 412 2.34 10.77 -13.47
CA LEU A 412 2.56 9.94 -14.65
C LEU A 412 2.40 10.74 -15.94
N ALA A 413 1.30 11.50 -16.07
CA ALA A 413 1.04 12.31 -17.25
C ALA A 413 2.12 13.36 -17.49
N GLY A 414 2.58 14.03 -16.43
CA GLY A 414 3.70 14.98 -16.50
C GLY A 414 5.00 14.31 -16.93
N ASN A 415 5.31 13.14 -16.39
CA ASN A 415 6.51 12.38 -16.75
C ASN A 415 6.47 11.88 -18.20
N LEU A 416 5.34 11.34 -18.66
CA LEU A 416 5.14 10.91 -20.04
C LEU A 416 5.19 12.08 -21.02
N TYR A 417 4.67 13.24 -20.63
CA TYR A 417 4.79 14.47 -21.42
C TYR A 417 6.25 14.90 -21.56
N ALA A 418 7.02 14.90 -20.46
CA ALA A 418 8.45 15.18 -20.47
C ALA A 418 9.22 14.20 -21.36
N TRP A 419 8.93 12.89 -21.25
CA TRP A 419 9.51 11.85 -22.09
C TRP A 419 9.25 12.11 -23.59
N LYS A 420 8.01 12.43 -23.96
CA LYS A 420 7.66 12.77 -25.35
C LYS A 420 8.40 14.02 -25.86
N LYS A 421 8.78 14.93 -24.96
CA LYS A 421 9.59 16.12 -25.27
C LYS A 421 11.10 15.85 -25.26
N GLY A 422 11.52 14.61 -25.05
CA GLY A 422 12.92 14.23 -25.02
C GLY A 422 13.57 14.38 -23.66
N PHE A 423 12.83 14.55 -22.56
CA PHE A 423 13.40 14.69 -21.21
C PHE A 423 13.18 13.44 -20.36
N VAL A 424 14.24 12.97 -19.71
CA VAL A 424 14.21 11.82 -18.80
C VAL A 424 14.11 12.30 -17.36
N LEU A 425 12.89 12.34 -16.83
CA LEU A 425 12.64 12.63 -15.42
C LEU A 425 12.50 11.34 -14.60
N PRO A 426 13.03 11.31 -13.37
CA PRO A 426 12.81 10.22 -12.43
C PRO A 426 11.32 9.98 -12.16
N ILE A 427 10.91 8.71 -12.14
CA ILE A 427 9.51 8.30 -11.90
C ILE A 427 9.39 7.36 -10.70
N ALA A 428 10.43 6.58 -10.38
CA ALA A 428 10.39 5.63 -9.29
C ALA A 428 10.24 6.33 -7.93
N SER A 429 11.03 7.37 -7.65
CA SER A 429 11.02 8.05 -6.34
C SER A 429 9.68 8.70 -6.02
N PRO A 430 9.04 9.49 -6.92
CA PRO A 430 7.71 10.02 -6.67
C PRO A 430 6.66 8.94 -6.41
N PHE A 431 6.63 7.87 -7.20
CA PHE A 431 5.65 6.79 -7.04
C PHE A 431 5.83 6.03 -5.74
N LEU A 432 7.07 5.73 -5.36
CA LEU A 432 7.38 5.04 -4.11
C LEU A 432 7.06 5.92 -2.89
N LEU A 433 7.31 7.23 -2.96
CA LEU A 433 6.90 8.17 -1.91
C LEU A 433 5.37 8.20 -1.77
N ILE A 434 4.64 8.37 -2.88
CA ILE A 434 3.18 8.41 -2.90
C ILE A 434 2.59 7.11 -2.32
N ALA A 435 3.08 5.95 -2.78
CA ALA A 435 2.64 4.65 -2.30
C ALA A 435 2.95 4.47 -0.81
N SER A 436 4.14 4.88 -0.35
CA SER A 436 4.54 4.75 1.06
C SER A 436 3.66 5.60 1.98
N ILE A 437 3.40 6.87 1.61
CA ILE A 437 2.50 7.74 2.38
C ILE A 437 1.10 7.14 2.43
N PHE A 438 0.58 6.66 1.30
CA PHE A 438 -0.75 6.06 1.23
C PHE A 438 -0.88 4.79 2.08
N VAL A 439 0.09 3.87 1.99
CA VAL A 439 0.09 2.62 2.77
C VAL A 439 0.18 2.91 4.26
N VAL A 440 1.10 3.80 4.67
CA VAL A 440 1.23 4.20 6.08
C VAL A 440 -0.07 4.83 6.58
N GLU A 441 -0.68 5.71 5.80
CA GLU A 441 -1.94 6.36 6.19
C GLU A 441 -3.08 5.36 6.36
N ILE A 442 -3.23 4.41 5.43
CA ILE A 442 -4.25 3.36 5.54
C ILE A 442 -4.01 2.49 6.76
N LEU A 443 -2.78 2.03 6.98
CA LEU A 443 -2.46 1.19 8.13
C LEU A 443 -2.73 1.95 9.44
N TYR A 444 -2.25 3.19 9.54
CA TYR A 444 -2.44 4.03 10.72
C TYR A 444 -3.92 4.28 11.00
N SER A 445 -4.71 4.60 9.97
CA SER A 445 -6.15 4.77 10.03
C SER A 445 -6.88 3.50 10.49
N TYR A 446 -6.54 2.35 9.90
CA TYR A 446 -7.15 1.07 10.22
C TYR A 446 -6.89 0.63 11.67
N PHE A 447 -5.64 0.80 12.16
CA PHE A 447 -5.29 0.45 13.53
C PHE A 447 -6.02 1.32 14.56
N PHE A 448 -6.17 2.62 14.29
CA PHE A 448 -6.93 3.52 15.17
C PHE A 448 -8.43 3.18 15.18
N GLU A 449 -9.03 2.95 14.01
CA GLU A 449 -10.46 2.59 13.90
C GLU A 449 -10.77 1.25 14.58
N SER A 450 -9.88 0.26 14.44
CA SER A 450 -10.03 -1.05 15.08
C SER A 450 -9.97 -0.99 16.61
N ARG A 451 -9.18 -0.06 17.16
CA ARG A 451 -9.02 0.10 18.61
C ARG A 451 -10.26 0.72 19.25
N ALA A 452 -10.83 1.73 18.60
CA ALA A 452 -12.07 2.38 19.03
C ALA A 452 -13.25 1.38 19.09
N LYS A 453 -13.38 0.52 18.05
CA LYS A 453 -14.46 -0.50 18.00
C LYS A 453 -14.35 -1.52 19.14
N ARG A 454 -13.15 -2.05 19.39
CA ARG A 454 -12.92 -3.03 20.47
C ARG A 454 -13.16 -2.47 21.87
N GLN A 455 -12.83 -1.20 22.09
CA GLN A 455 -13.02 -0.54 23.38
C GLN A 455 -14.51 -0.36 23.71
N MET A 456 -15.36 -0.13 22.70
CA MET A 456 -16.81 -0.02 22.90
C MET A 456 -17.45 -1.37 23.25
N SER A 457 -17.12 -2.43 22.51
CA SER A 457 -17.67 -3.78 22.75
C SER A 457 -17.31 -4.34 24.13
N GLY A 458 -16.11 -4.06 24.64
CA GLY A 458 -15.68 -4.51 25.96
C GLY A 458 -16.39 -3.83 27.14
N LEU A 459 -16.97 -2.64 26.95
CA LEU A 459 -17.65 -1.89 28.01
C LEU A 459 -19.12 -2.32 28.22
N PHE A 460 -19.79 -2.81 27.17
CA PHE A 460 -21.22 -3.14 27.19
C PHE A 460 -21.53 -4.64 27.10
N GLY A 461 -20.60 -5.47 26.61
CA GLY A 461 -20.84 -6.90 26.37
C GLY A 461 -21.12 -7.76 27.61
N GLN A 462 -21.06 -7.20 28.82
CA GLN A 462 -21.47 -7.89 30.06
C GLN A 462 -22.88 -7.53 30.53
N TYR A 463 -23.49 -6.48 29.97
CA TYR A 463 -24.78 -5.93 30.43
C TYR A 463 -25.87 -5.98 29.37
N VAL A 464 -25.47 -6.02 28.10
CA VAL A 464 -26.34 -5.85 26.93
C VAL A 464 -26.08 -7.01 25.96
N PRO A 465 -27.12 -7.59 25.31
CA PRO A 465 -26.95 -8.65 24.32
C PRO A 465 -25.96 -8.27 23.21
N PRO A 466 -25.17 -9.24 22.68
CA PRO A 466 -24.21 -8.98 21.61
C PRO A 466 -24.80 -8.25 20.41
N GLU A 467 -26.05 -8.56 20.05
CA GLU A 467 -26.78 -7.98 18.92
C GLU A 467 -27.00 -6.47 19.11
N LEU A 468 -27.26 -6.06 20.35
CA LEU A 468 -27.44 -4.66 20.75
C LEU A 468 -26.11 -3.92 20.87
N VAL A 469 -25.01 -4.61 21.17
CA VAL A 469 -23.64 -4.02 21.17
C VAL A 469 -23.18 -3.66 19.76
N ASP A 470 -23.55 -4.45 18.76
CA ASP A 470 -23.26 -4.14 17.35
C ASP A 470 -24.05 -2.91 16.88
N GLU A 471 -25.35 -2.84 17.20
CA GLU A 471 -26.18 -1.66 16.92
C GLU A 471 -25.65 -0.39 17.64
N MET A 472 -25.14 -0.57 18.86
CA MET A 472 -24.49 0.51 19.61
C MET A 472 -23.19 1.03 18.96
N SER A 473 -22.45 0.14 18.31
CA SER A 473 -21.20 0.47 17.61
C SER A 473 -21.44 1.21 16.31
N GLU A 474 -22.57 0.97 15.64
CA GLU A 474 -22.94 1.63 14.38
C GLU A 474 -23.39 3.08 14.58
N ASN A 475 -23.95 3.44 15.74
CA ASN A 475 -24.50 4.78 16.00
C ASN A 475 -24.03 5.42 17.33
N PRO A 476 -22.72 5.65 17.56
CA PRO A 476 -22.18 6.05 18.87
C PRO A 476 -22.85 7.29 19.51
N GLY A 477 -23.31 8.24 18.69
CA GLY A 477 -23.91 9.49 19.14
C GLY A 477 -25.32 9.37 19.73
N MET A 478 -26.01 8.25 19.50
CA MET A 478 -27.33 7.97 20.09
C MET A 478 -27.24 7.46 21.53
N PHE A 479 -26.01 7.16 22.00
CA PHE A 479 -25.75 6.53 23.29
C PHE A 479 -25.12 7.52 24.25
N SER A 480 -25.78 7.73 25.39
CA SER A 480 -25.20 8.51 26.47
C SER A 480 -25.06 7.67 27.73
N MET A 481 -23.86 7.68 28.28
CA MET A 481 -23.59 7.21 29.64
C MET A 481 -24.03 8.21 30.71
N LYS A 482 -24.56 9.38 30.31
CA LYS A 482 -25.10 10.38 31.24
C LYS A 482 -26.43 9.90 31.79
N SER A 483 -26.70 10.30 33.03
CA SER A 483 -28.01 10.08 33.66
C SER A 483 -29.09 10.83 32.89
N GLU A 484 -30.15 10.12 32.51
CA GLU A 484 -31.34 10.69 31.90
C GLU A 484 -32.61 10.10 32.51
N ASN A 485 -33.67 10.91 32.57
CA ASN A 485 -34.97 10.45 33.03
C ASN A 485 -35.75 9.94 31.83
N ARG A 486 -36.16 8.67 31.88
CA ARG A 486 -36.90 8.00 30.81
C ARG A 486 -38.02 7.15 31.41
N GLN A 487 -39.13 7.07 30.68
CA GLN A 487 -40.18 6.11 30.99
C GLN A 487 -39.73 4.72 30.53
N MET A 488 -39.71 3.78 31.46
CA MET A 488 -39.13 2.45 31.27
C MET A 488 -39.91 1.42 32.10
N THR A 489 -39.66 0.13 31.86
CA THR A 489 -40.20 -0.96 32.67
C THR A 489 -39.08 -1.66 33.41
N VAL A 490 -39.32 -1.99 34.67
CA VAL A 490 -38.37 -2.70 35.52
C VAL A 490 -39.04 -3.94 36.11
N LEU A 491 -38.27 -5.02 36.15
CA LEU A 491 -38.65 -6.33 36.65
C LEU A 491 -37.71 -6.70 37.80
N PHE A 492 -38.32 -7.18 38.88
CA PHE A 492 -37.63 -7.89 39.96
C PHE A 492 -38.15 -9.32 39.98
N SER A 493 -37.24 -10.28 40.03
CA SER A 493 -37.56 -11.69 40.23
C SER A 493 -36.79 -12.20 41.44
N ASP A 494 -37.42 -12.96 42.33
CA ASP A 494 -36.75 -13.57 43.49
C ASP A 494 -37.14 -15.05 43.66
N ILE A 495 -36.24 -15.87 44.21
CA ILE A 495 -36.50 -17.29 44.44
C ILE A 495 -37.21 -17.47 45.80
N ARG A 496 -38.37 -18.13 45.79
CA ARG A 496 -39.15 -18.37 46.99
C ARG A 496 -38.42 -19.31 47.94
N ASN A 497 -38.34 -18.90 49.21
CA ASN A 497 -37.73 -19.67 50.30
C ASN A 497 -36.26 -20.04 50.05
N PHE A 498 -35.54 -19.24 49.25
CA PHE A 498 -34.15 -19.51 48.90
C PHE A 498 -33.23 -19.70 50.11
N THR A 499 -33.34 -18.85 51.14
CA THR A 499 -32.51 -18.98 52.36
C THR A 499 -32.59 -20.38 52.97
N LYS A 500 -33.81 -20.89 53.18
CA LYS A 500 -34.05 -22.23 53.74
C LYS A 500 -33.50 -23.34 52.83
N MET A 501 -33.55 -23.13 51.52
CA MET A 501 -33.02 -24.07 50.54
C MET A 501 -31.48 -24.06 50.51
N SER A 502 -30.87 -22.88 50.60
CA SER A 502 -29.42 -22.68 50.56
C SER A 502 -28.70 -23.29 51.77
N GLU A 503 -29.36 -23.34 52.93
CA GLU A 503 -28.85 -24.00 54.14
C GLU A 503 -28.69 -25.53 53.97
N GLY A 504 -29.41 -26.13 53.02
CA GLY A 504 -29.42 -27.58 52.78
C GLY A 504 -28.46 -28.06 51.68
N LEU A 505 -27.70 -27.16 51.04
CA LEU A 505 -26.81 -27.48 49.92
C LEU A 505 -25.36 -27.11 50.24
N ASP A 506 -24.40 -27.89 49.74
CA ASP A 506 -22.99 -27.51 49.77
C ASP A 506 -22.73 -26.27 48.88
N PRO A 507 -21.79 -25.36 49.21
CA PRO A 507 -21.49 -24.17 48.42
C PRO A 507 -21.26 -24.40 46.91
N GLU A 508 -20.62 -25.51 46.52
CA GLU A 508 -20.37 -25.82 45.10
C GLU A 508 -21.66 -26.22 44.37
N GLN A 509 -22.52 -26.99 45.05
CA GLN A 509 -23.83 -27.39 44.54
C GLN A 509 -24.78 -26.18 44.45
N LEU A 510 -24.75 -25.30 45.44
CA LEU A 510 -25.53 -24.06 45.46
C LEU A 510 -25.12 -23.14 44.30
N SER A 511 -23.82 -22.96 44.08
CA SER A 511 -23.29 -22.19 42.94
C SER A 511 -23.74 -22.78 41.60
N SER A 512 -23.67 -24.11 41.47
CA SER A 512 -24.10 -24.81 40.25
C SER A 512 -25.61 -24.68 40.00
N LEU A 513 -26.43 -24.80 41.04
CA LEU A 513 -27.88 -24.59 40.99
C LEU A 513 -28.20 -23.15 40.55
N ILE A 514 -27.59 -22.16 41.20
CA ILE A 514 -27.79 -20.74 40.88
C ILE A 514 -27.38 -20.44 39.45
N ASN A 515 -26.23 -20.90 38.99
CA ASN A 515 -25.80 -20.68 37.61
C ASN A 515 -26.74 -21.36 36.60
N ALA A 516 -27.22 -22.57 36.91
CA ALA A 516 -28.17 -23.29 36.08
C ALA A 516 -29.57 -22.64 36.02
N TYR A 517 -29.93 -21.85 37.03
CA TYR A 517 -31.13 -21.01 37.04
C TYR A 517 -30.91 -19.66 36.36
N LEU A 518 -29.88 -18.90 36.75
CA LEU A 518 -29.63 -17.55 36.25
C LEU A 518 -29.35 -17.52 34.74
N THR A 519 -28.67 -18.52 34.20
CA THR A 519 -28.31 -18.58 32.77
C THR A 519 -29.55 -18.55 31.87
N PRO A 520 -30.50 -19.52 31.94
CA PRO A 520 -31.70 -19.50 31.10
C PRO A 520 -32.61 -18.28 31.37
N MET A 521 -32.72 -17.83 32.62
CA MET A 521 -33.50 -16.61 32.93
C MET A 521 -32.92 -15.37 32.26
N THR A 522 -31.58 -15.24 32.29
CA THR A 522 -30.87 -14.15 31.63
C THR A 522 -31.02 -14.23 30.12
N THR A 523 -30.95 -15.43 29.54
CA THR A 523 -31.22 -15.63 28.11
C THR A 523 -32.62 -15.14 27.72
N ILE A 524 -33.66 -15.48 28.48
CA ILE A 524 -35.04 -15.03 28.21
C ILE A 524 -35.15 -13.51 28.30
N ILE A 525 -34.57 -12.91 29.33
CA ILE A 525 -34.58 -11.44 29.49
C ILE A 525 -33.92 -10.78 28.28
N HIS A 526 -32.77 -11.29 27.84
CA HIS A 526 -32.05 -10.77 26.67
C HIS A 526 -32.80 -11.00 25.34
N SER A 527 -33.39 -12.19 25.13
CA SER A 527 -34.20 -12.50 23.94
C SER A 527 -35.44 -11.62 23.83
N ASN A 528 -35.94 -11.12 24.97
CA ASN A 528 -37.02 -10.13 25.04
C ASN A 528 -36.48 -8.69 25.13
N HIS A 529 -35.27 -8.39 24.66
CA HIS A 529 -34.69 -7.04 24.63
C HIS A 529 -34.48 -6.36 26.01
N GLY A 530 -34.38 -7.15 27.07
CA GLY A 530 -34.11 -6.68 28.43
C GLY A 530 -32.62 -6.50 28.70
N THR A 531 -32.31 -5.53 29.56
CA THR A 531 -30.98 -5.26 30.09
C THR A 531 -30.91 -5.71 31.55
N ILE A 532 -29.92 -6.55 31.88
CA ILE A 532 -29.69 -6.99 33.27
C ILE A 532 -28.99 -5.86 34.03
N ASP A 533 -29.60 -5.43 35.14
CA ASP A 533 -29.04 -4.40 36.00
C ASP A 533 -28.01 -5.01 36.96
N LYS A 534 -28.45 -6.00 37.76
CA LYS A 534 -27.58 -6.83 38.61
C LYS A 534 -28.31 -8.06 39.13
N TYR A 535 -27.52 -9.00 39.65
CA TYR A 535 -27.98 -10.05 40.56
C TYR A 535 -27.85 -9.57 42.01
N ILE A 536 -28.89 -9.78 42.81
CA ILE A 536 -28.92 -9.46 44.25
C ILE A 536 -29.14 -10.77 45.00
N GLY A 537 -28.06 -11.53 45.21
CA GLY A 537 -28.18 -12.90 45.71
C GLY A 537 -28.86 -13.79 44.65
N ASP A 538 -30.03 -14.31 44.99
CA ASP A 538 -30.93 -15.09 44.13
C ASP A 538 -31.91 -14.26 43.30
N ALA A 539 -32.00 -12.95 43.59
CA ALA A 539 -32.88 -12.05 42.86
C ALA A 539 -32.24 -11.51 41.57
N ILE A 540 -33.06 -11.38 40.53
CA ILE A 540 -32.71 -10.76 39.25
C ILE A 540 -33.40 -9.40 39.17
N MET A 541 -32.60 -8.35 38.92
CA MET A 541 -33.12 -7.03 38.56
C MET A 541 -32.81 -6.74 37.10
N ALA A 542 -33.85 -6.45 36.31
CA ALA A 542 -33.73 -6.16 34.88
C ALA A 542 -34.64 -4.99 34.48
N PHE A 543 -34.30 -4.31 33.39
CA PHE A 543 -35.11 -3.23 32.85
C PHE A 543 -35.16 -3.21 31.32
N TRP A 544 -36.20 -2.57 30.78
CA TRP A 544 -36.46 -2.39 29.36
C TRP A 544 -36.63 -0.90 29.03
N GLY A 545 -36.30 -0.53 27.79
CA GLY A 545 -36.36 0.86 27.32
C GLY A 545 -35.05 1.64 27.49
N ALA A 546 -33.96 0.99 27.91
CA ALA A 546 -32.59 1.49 27.83
C ALA A 546 -31.60 0.31 27.72
N PRO A 547 -30.38 0.49 27.15
CA PRO A 547 -29.85 1.74 26.56
C PRO A 547 -30.56 2.14 25.27
N MET A 548 -31.11 1.17 24.54
CA MET A 548 -31.95 1.39 23.35
C MET A 548 -33.34 1.88 23.73
N LYS A 549 -33.94 2.73 22.89
CA LYS A 549 -35.35 3.08 23.01
C LYS A 549 -36.20 1.91 22.54
N ASP A 550 -37.09 1.43 23.39
CA ASP A 550 -38.01 0.35 23.07
C ASP A 550 -39.44 0.81 23.37
N PRO A 551 -40.24 1.19 22.36
CA PRO A 551 -41.64 1.55 22.56
C PRO A 551 -42.50 0.42 23.15
N GLY A 552 -42.08 -0.84 23.01
CA GLY A 552 -42.74 -2.04 23.53
C GLY A 552 -42.19 -2.52 24.88
N HIS A 553 -41.42 -1.68 25.59
CA HIS A 553 -40.67 -2.07 26.80
C HIS A 553 -41.52 -2.78 27.87
N ALA A 554 -42.78 -2.38 28.05
CA ALA A 554 -43.68 -2.99 29.02
C ALA A 554 -44.17 -4.38 28.59
N GLU A 555 -44.50 -4.55 27.32
CA GLU A 555 -44.95 -5.82 26.76
C GLU A 555 -43.82 -6.85 26.75
N ASN A 556 -42.61 -6.43 26.37
CA ASN A 556 -41.42 -7.25 26.38
C ASN A 556 -41.07 -7.74 27.80
N ALA A 557 -41.18 -6.88 28.81
CA ALA A 557 -40.96 -7.26 30.21
C ALA A 557 -41.98 -8.30 30.71
N VAL A 558 -43.26 -8.15 30.34
CA VAL A 558 -44.31 -9.10 30.75
C VAL A 558 -44.17 -10.43 30.02
N LYS A 559 -43.84 -10.43 28.71
CA LYS A 559 -43.52 -11.65 27.96
C LYS A 559 -42.34 -12.39 28.58
N ALA A 560 -41.26 -11.67 28.89
CA ALA A 560 -40.10 -12.25 29.57
C ALA A 560 -40.52 -12.90 30.90
N ALA A 561 -41.36 -12.26 31.71
CA ALA A 561 -41.83 -12.83 32.97
C ALA A 561 -42.66 -14.12 32.81
N ILE A 562 -43.50 -14.19 31.77
CA ILE A 562 -44.30 -15.38 31.44
C ILE A 562 -43.37 -16.51 30.96
N GLU A 563 -42.43 -16.20 30.07
CA GLU A 563 -41.44 -17.16 29.55
C GLU A 563 -40.51 -17.67 30.66
N MET A 564 -40.08 -16.80 31.58
CA MET A 564 -39.29 -17.18 32.77
C MET A 564 -40.01 -18.22 33.62
N HIS A 565 -41.33 -18.09 33.82
CA HIS A 565 -42.11 -19.08 34.54
C HIS A 565 -42.23 -20.41 33.78
N GLY A 566 -42.50 -20.36 32.47
CA GLY A 566 -42.58 -21.57 31.65
C GLY A 566 -41.23 -22.32 31.58
N GLU A 567 -40.13 -21.59 31.46
CA GLU A 567 -38.79 -22.17 31.47
C GLU A 567 -38.41 -22.71 32.85
N LEU A 568 -38.84 -22.06 33.93
CA LEU A 568 -38.65 -22.56 35.29
C LEU A 568 -39.28 -23.94 35.49
N GLU A 569 -40.49 -24.15 34.98
CA GLU A 569 -41.15 -25.46 35.01
C GLU A 569 -40.33 -26.53 34.27
N ARG A 570 -39.75 -26.16 33.12
CA ARG A 570 -38.89 -27.05 32.33
C ARG A 570 -37.59 -27.41 33.03
N ILE A 571 -36.88 -26.42 33.58
CA ILE A 571 -35.60 -26.67 34.28
C ILE A 571 -35.82 -27.38 35.62
N ASN A 572 -36.97 -27.19 36.29
CA ASN A 572 -37.32 -27.93 37.50
C ASN A 572 -37.44 -29.45 37.26
N VAL A 573 -37.85 -29.89 36.07
CA VAL A 573 -37.81 -31.32 35.69
C VAL A 573 -36.37 -31.84 35.76
N GLN A 574 -35.42 -31.09 35.19
CA GLN A 574 -34.00 -31.45 35.21
C GLN A 574 -33.40 -31.37 36.61
N PHE A 575 -33.85 -30.41 37.43
CA PHE A 575 -33.40 -30.28 38.81
C PHE A 575 -33.84 -31.49 39.63
N ARG A 576 -35.08 -31.97 39.46
CA ARG A 576 -35.54 -33.23 40.08
C ARG A 576 -34.67 -34.43 39.69
N GLU A 577 -34.34 -34.57 38.41
CA GLU A 577 -33.48 -35.67 37.92
C GLU A 577 -32.07 -35.64 38.54
N LYS A 578 -31.57 -34.43 38.84
CA LYS A 578 -30.28 -34.20 39.51
C LYS A 578 -30.35 -34.28 41.04
N GLY A 579 -31.54 -34.49 41.62
CA GLY A 579 -31.75 -34.47 43.08
C GLY A 579 -31.70 -33.06 43.69
N TRP A 580 -31.80 -32.01 42.88
CA TRP A 580 -31.88 -30.63 43.33
C TRP A 580 -33.31 -30.22 43.70
N PRO A 581 -33.47 -29.25 44.62
CA PRO A 581 -34.78 -28.74 45.01
C PRO A 581 -35.49 -28.04 43.84
N GLU A 582 -36.81 -28.18 43.79
CA GLU A 582 -37.64 -27.39 42.86
C GLU A 582 -37.66 -25.92 43.27
N LEU A 583 -37.45 -25.05 42.29
CA LEU A 583 -37.49 -23.62 42.47
C LEU A 583 -38.87 -23.06 42.14
N LYS A 584 -39.28 -22.02 42.88
CA LYS A 584 -40.44 -21.19 42.54
C LYS A 584 -39.98 -19.74 42.58
N ILE A 585 -40.47 -18.92 41.66
CA ILE A 585 -40.11 -17.50 41.61
C ILE A 585 -41.32 -16.61 41.87
N GLY A 586 -41.07 -15.44 42.43
CA GLY A 586 -41.99 -14.30 42.39
C GLY A 586 -41.44 -13.27 41.42
N VAL A 587 -42.30 -12.66 40.59
CA VAL A 587 -41.91 -11.61 39.66
C VAL A 587 -42.79 -10.37 39.85
N GLY A 588 -42.15 -9.22 40.09
CA GLY A 588 -42.79 -7.91 40.20
C GLY A 588 -42.39 -6.99 39.06
N ILE A 589 -43.37 -6.37 38.39
CA ILE A 589 -43.16 -5.54 37.20
C ILE A 589 -43.82 -4.18 37.37
N ASN A 590 -43.06 -3.11 37.17
CA ASN A 590 -43.61 -1.75 37.16
C ASN A 590 -43.10 -0.92 35.99
N THR A 591 -43.98 -0.11 35.44
CA THR A 591 -43.66 0.87 34.40
C THR A 591 -43.77 2.28 34.97
N GLY A 592 -42.79 3.13 34.68
CA GLY A 592 -42.82 4.51 35.15
C GLY A 592 -41.56 5.29 34.80
N MET A 593 -41.52 6.56 35.19
CA MET A 593 -40.34 7.39 35.02
C MET A 593 -39.24 6.91 35.97
N MET A 594 -38.04 6.67 35.43
CA MET A 594 -36.84 6.32 36.19
C MET A 594 -35.61 7.00 35.60
N SER A 595 -34.59 7.19 36.42
CA SER A 595 -33.31 7.75 36.01
C SER A 595 -32.35 6.62 35.64
N VAL A 596 -31.90 6.56 34.39
CA VAL A 596 -30.96 5.55 33.89
C VAL A 596 -29.62 6.19 33.54
N GLY A 597 -28.51 5.54 33.90
CA GLY A 597 -27.17 6.01 33.54
C GLY A 597 -26.07 5.43 34.44
N ASN A 598 -24.85 5.95 34.31
CA ASN A 598 -23.73 5.55 35.18
C ASN A 598 -23.89 6.12 36.60
N MET A 599 -24.18 5.25 37.56
CA MET A 599 -24.30 5.59 38.98
C MET A 599 -23.16 4.96 39.79
N GLY A 600 -22.72 5.65 40.85
CA GLY A 600 -21.69 5.16 41.77
C GLY A 600 -20.58 6.17 42.05
N SER A 601 -19.49 5.71 42.66
CA SER A 601 -18.35 6.55 43.03
C SER A 601 -17.34 6.65 41.88
N LYS A 602 -16.26 7.42 42.06
CA LYS A 602 -15.13 7.45 41.11
C LYS A 602 -14.45 6.08 40.95
N PHE A 603 -14.57 5.21 41.96
CA PHE A 603 -13.90 3.91 42.01
C PHE A 603 -14.77 2.74 41.55
N ARG A 604 -16.10 2.87 41.65
CA ARG A 604 -17.05 1.84 41.24
C ARG A 604 -18.30 2.49 40.66
N LYS A 605 -18.51 2.33 39.36
CA LYS A 605 -19.71 2.76 38.64
C LYS A 605 -20.41 1.57 38.04
N ALA A 606 -21.73 1.61 37.99
CA ALA A 606 -22.58 0.66 37.28
C ALA A 606 -23.59 1.44 36.44
N TYR A 607 -23.88 0.93 35.24
CA TYR A 607 -25.02 1.43 34.45
C TYR A 607 -26.28 0.83 35.05
N THR A 608 -27.16 1.67 35.63
CA THR A 608 -28.28 1.18 36.43
C THR A 608 -29.46 2.16 36.42
N VAL A 609 -30.64 1.67 36.82
CA VAL A 609 -31.86 2.47 36.99
C VAL A 609 -32.12 2.82 38.45
N MET A 610 -32.59 4.04 38.72
CA MET A 610 -33.03 4.50 40.04
C MET A 610 -34.32 5.30 39.96
N GLY A 611 -35.14 5.23 41.01
CA GLY A 611 -36.35 6.04 41.13
C GLY A 611 -37.43 5.32 41.94
N ASP A 612 -38.47 6.06 42.30
CA ASP A 612 -39.60 5.49 43.05
C ASP A 612 -40.29 4.35 42.29
N SER A 613 -40.37 4.46 40.96
CA SER A 613 -40.89 3.43 40.05
C SER A 613 -40.15 2.09 40.18
N VAL A 614 -38.85 2.10 40.50
CA VAL A 614 -38.04 0.89 40.69
C VAL A 614 -38.41 0.17 41.98
N ASN A 615 -38.59 0.93 43.06
CA ASN A 615 -38.97 0.38 44.36
C ASN A 615 -40.36 -0.26 44.34
N LEU A 616 -41.29 0.27 43.53
CA LEU A 616 -42.61 -0.32 43.38
C LEU A 616 -42.54 -1.74 42.81
N ALA A 617 -41.74 -2.00 41.77
CA ALA A 617 -41.59 -3.34 41.20
C ALA A 617 -41.06 -4.36 42.22
N SER A 618 -40.02 -4.00 42.98
CA SER A 618 -39.47 -4.86 44.05
C SER A 618 -40.51 -5.16 45.14
N ARG A 619 -41.39 -4.21 45.48
CA ARG A 619 -42.49 -4.47 46.43
C ARG A 619 -43.54 -5.39 45.84
N LEU A 620 -43.89 -5.23 44.56
CA LEU A 620 -44.84 -6.11 43.89
C LEU A 620 -44.35 -7.55 43.84
N GLU A 621 -43.06 -7.76 43.61
CA GLU A 621 -42.41 -9.08 43.68
C GLU A 621 -42.71 -9.72 45.05
N GLY A 622 -42.43 -9.03 46.15
CA GLY A 622 -42.68 -9.56 47.50
C GLY A 622 -44.16 -9.88 47.79
N LEU A 623 -45.10 -9.17 47.16
CA LEU A 623 -46.53 -9.45 47.29
C LEU A 623 -47.00 -10.70 46.56
N THR A 624 -46.23 -11.21 45.60
CA THR A 624 -46.58 -12.44 44.87
C THR A 624 -46.81 -13.61 45.84
N LYS A 625 -46.05 -13.66 46.94
CA LYS A 625 -46.19 -14.65 48.01
C LYS A 625 -47.52 -14.54 48.75
N LEU A 626 -47.96 -13.33 49.05
CA LEU A 626 -49.22 -13.08 49.78
C LEU A 626 -50.41 -13.59 48.97
N TYR A 627 -50.47 -13.21 47.69
CA TYR A 627 -51.58 -13.53 46.78
C TYR A 627 -51.47 -14.91 46.11
N GLY A 628 -50.31 -15.58 46.24
CA GLY A 628 -50.10 -16.91 45.66
C GLY A 628 -49.96 -16.93 44.13
N VAL A 629 -49.78 -15.79 43.49
CA VAL A 629 -49.57 -15.67 42.03
C VAL A 629 -48.07 -15.64 41.72
N GLY A 630 -47.66 -15.99 40.49
CA GLY A 630 -46.25 -15.96 40.08
C GLY A 630 -45.76 -14.57 39.65
N ILE A 631 -46.64 -13.77 39.07
CA ILE A 631 -46.32 -12.47 38.47
C ILE A 631 -47.30 -11.41 39.00
N LEU A 632 -46.78 -10.25 39.40
CA LEU A 632 -47.57 -9.06 39.71
C LEU A 632 -47.07 -7.85 38.91
N ALA A 633 -47.98 -7.23 38.17
CA ALA A 633 -47.75 -6.02 37.41
C ALA A 633 -48.59 -4.86 37.99
N SER A 634 -48.02 -3.66 38.01
CA SER A 634 -48.78 -2.45 38.35
C SER A 634 -49.77 -2.08 37.23
N GLU A 635 -50.80 -1.31 37.57
CA GLU A 635 -51.70 -0.73 36.57
C GLU A 635 -51.00 0.09 35.48
N TYR A 636 -49.86 0.71 35.80
CA TYR A 636 -49.08 1.46 34.82
C TYR A 636 -48.45 0.54 33.77
N THR A 637 -48.01 -0.66 34.17
CA THR A 637 -47.53 -1.68 33.23
C THR A 637 -48.67 -2.20 32.37
N VAL A 638 -49.86 -2.44 32.96
CA VAL A 638 -51.05 -2.89 32.22
C VAL A 638 -51.46 -1.85 31.17
N GLN A 639 -51.49 -0.57 31.52
CA GLN A 639 -51.79 0.52 30.57
C GLN A 639 -50.77 0.62 29.43
N ALA A 640 -49.49 0.32 29.71
CA ALA A 640 -48.43 0.31 28.72
C ALA A 640 -48.33 -1.00 27.91
N CYS A 641 -49.18 -2.00 28.21
CA CYS A 641 -49.15 -3.33 27.61
C CYS A 641 -50.57 -3.79 27.20
N PRO A 642 -51.19 -3.16 26.18
CA PRO A 642 -52.54 -3.49 25.76
C PRO A 642 -52.65 -4.88 25.08
N GLY A 643 -51.53 -5.46 24.65
CA GLY A 643 -51.49 -6.76 23.96
C GLY A 643 -51.65 -7.98 24.85
N ILE A 644 -51.66 -7.83 26.18
CA ILE A 644 -51.73 -8.94 27.15
C ILE A 644 -52.96 -8.78 28.04
N SER A 645 -53.69 -9.87 28.27
CA SER A 645 -54.83 -9.90 29.19
C SER A 645 -54.38 -10.07 30.64
N PHE A 646 -55.05 -9.36 31.54
CA PHE A 646 -54.71 -9.31 32.96
C PHE A 646 -55.95 -9.50 33.83
N LEU A 647 -55.75 -10.17 34.97
CA LEU A 647 -56.70 -10.25 36.07
C LEU A 647 -56.30 -9.24 37.15
N GLU A 648 -57.22 -8.37 37.57
CA GLU A 648 -57.00 -7.47 38.72
C GLU A 648 -56.94 -8.30 40.01
N VAL A 649 -55.81 -8.24 40.71
CA VAL A 649 -55.54 -9.04 41.91
C VAL A 649 -56.00 -8.33 43.17
N ASP A 650 -55.67 -7.04 43.31
CA ASP A 650 -56.04 -6.21 44.47
C ASP A 650 -55.73 -4.72 44.21
N ARG A 651 -56.15 -3.86 45.14
CA ARG A 651 -55.76 -2.46 45.25
C ARG A 651 -55.00 -2.25 46.55
N VAL A 652 -53.72 -1.94 46.46
CA VAL A 652 -52.80 -1.91 47.62
C VAL A 652 -52.16 -0.55 47.81
N ARG A 653 -51.95 -0.17 49.08
CA ARG A 653 -51.08 0.95 49.48
C ARG A 653 -49.81 0.36 50.09
N VAL A 654 -48.71 0.49 49.36
CA VAL A 654 -47.41 -0.05 49.77
C VAL A 654 -46.58 1.02 50.48
N LYS A 655 -45.81 0.63 51.49
CA LYS A 655 -44.95 1.52 52.29
C LYS A 655 -44.17 2.51 51.42
N GLY A 656 -44.34 3.81 51.65
CA GLY A 656 -43.62 4.88 50.93
C GLY A 656 -44.36 5.43 49.71
N LYS A 657 -45.54 4.92 49.36
CA LYS A 657 -46.45 5.52 48.38
C LYS A 657 -47.84 5.70 49.00
N ASN A 658 -48.31 6.95 49.10
CA ASN A 658 -49.61 7.25 49.70
C ASN A 658 -50.79 6.94 48.75
N GLU A 659 -50.53 6.98 47.45
CA GLU A 659 -51.52 6.66 46.43
C GLU A 659 -51.69 5.14 46.28
N PRO A 660 -52.93 4.63 46.32
CA PRO A 660 -53.21 3.22 46.10
C PRO A 660 -52.94 2.82 44.65
N VAL A 661 -52.31 1.67 44.45
CA VAL A 661 -51.99 1.12 43.13
C VAL A 661 -52.78 -0.16 42.93
N ARG A 662 -53.43 -0.31 41.77
CA ARG A 662 -54.02 -1.59 41.37
C ARG A 662 -52.92 -2.53 40.87
N ILE A 663 -52.95 -3.76 41.35
CA ILE A 663 -52.01 -4.81 40.99
C ILE A 663 -52.73 -5.91 40.23
N HIS A 664 -52.06 -6.47 39.23
CA HIS A 664 -52.64 -7.40 38.29
C HIS A 664 -51.70 -8.58 38.05
N THR A 665 -52.25 -9.72 37.65
CA THR A 665 -51.48 -10.87 37.15
C THR A 665 -51.87 -11.11 35.69
N PRO A 666 -50.93 -11.49 34.80
CA PRO A 666 -51.30 -11.97 33.47
C PRO A 666 -52.25 -13.16 33.58
N GLU A 667 -53.34 -13.13 32.81
CA GLU A 667 -54.38 -14.17 32.81
C GLU A 667 -55.01 -14.24 31.42
N GLN A 668 -55.01 -15.42 30.81
CA GLN A 668 -55.51 -15.63 29.45
C GLN A 668 -56.97 -16.09 29.43
N ASN A 669 -57.48 -16.65 30.54
CA ASN A 669 -58.87 -17.10 30.59
C ASN A 669 -59.80 -15.89 30.86
N PRO A 670 -60.62 -15.45 29.89
CA PRO A 670 -61.46 -14.26 30.07
C PRO A 670 -62.59 -14.48 31.10
N ASP A 671 -63.05 -15.71 31.26
CA ASP A 671 -64.16 -16.05 32.17
C ASP A 671 -63.72 -15.91 33.64
N ILE A 672 -62.50 -16.31 33.99
CA ILE A 672 -61.98 -16.12 35.35
C ILE A 672 -61.70 -14.63 35.65
N VAL A 673 -61.22 -13.87 34.66
CA VAL A 673 -61.01 -12.42 34.79
C VAL A 673 -62.33 -11.73 35.14
N GLU A 674 -63.40 -12.04 34.41
CA GLU A 674 -64.72 -11.46 34.66
C GLU A 674 -65.32 -11.91 35.99
N ARG A 675 -65.30 -13.22 36.31
CA ARG A 675 -65.82 -13.75 37.57
C ARG A 675 -65.09 -13.15 38.78
N PHE A 676 -63.76 -13.05 38.72
CA PHE A 676 -62.96 -12.47 39.79
C PHE A 676 -63.17 -10.96 39.93
N GLY A 677 -63.27 -10.23 38.81
CA GLY A 677 -63.60 -8.81 38.82
C GLY A 677 -64.94 -8.52 39.52
N ARG A 678 -65.99 -9.31 39.21
CA ARG A 678 -67.29 -9.21 39.89
C ARG A 678 -67.21 -9.54 41.38
N ALA A 679 -66.37 -10.51 41.78
CA ALA A 679 -66.15 -10.84 43.19
C ALA A 679 -65.47 -9.67 43.93
N LEU A 680 -64.47 -9.03 43.33
CA LEU A 680 -63.81 -7.83 43.87
C LEU A 680 -64.78 -6.65 44.00
N GLU A 681 -65.69 -6.45 43.05
CA GLU A 681 -66.71 -5.41 43.13
C GLU A 681 -67.64 -5.61 44.33
N CYS A 682 -68.11 -6.85 44.57
CA CYS A 682 -68.95 -7.19 45.72
C CYS A 682 -68.18 -6.95 47.03
N TYR A 683 -66.93 -7.38 47.09
CA TYR A 683 -66.04 -7.16 48.23
C TYR A 683 -65.85 -5.66 48.54
N ARG A 684 -65.61 -4.83 47.53
CA ARG A 684 -65.45 -3.37 47.69
C ARG A 684 -66.74 -2.66 48.09
N LYS A 685 -67.91 -3.20 47.69
CA LYS A 685 -69.24 -2.74 48.13
C LYS A 685 -69.63 -3.24 49.53
N ARG A 686 -68.78 -4.05 50.18
CA ARG A 686 -69.03 -4.69 51.49
C ARG A 686 -70.20 -5.67 51.48
N ASP A 687 -70.56 -6.20 50.32
CA ASP A 687 -71.52 -7.29 50.19
C ASP A 687 -70.78 -8.61 50.51
N TRP A 688 -70.55 -8.84 51.80
CA TRP A 688 -69.72 -9.95 52.28
C TRP A 688 -70.29 -11.32 51.90
N ASP A 689 -71.61 -11.45 51.90
CA ASP A 689 -72.29 -12.71 51.60
C ASP A 689 -72.13 -13.09 50.13
N GLU A 690 -72.36 -12.14 49.21
CA GLU A 690 -72.21 -12.37 47.78
C GLU A 690 -70.72 -12.47 47.37
N ALA A 691 -69.84 -11.68 48.00
CA ALA A 691 -68.40 -11.79 47.77
C ALA A 691 -67.84 -13.14 48.23
N GLU A 692 -68.22 -13.62 49.42
CA GLU A 692 -67.80 -14.92 49.95
C GLU A 692 -68.24 -16.06 49.03
N LYS A 693 -69.50 -16.04 48.58
CA LYS A 693 -70.02 -17.05 47.64
C LYS A 693 -69.18 -17.10 46.36
N ARG A 694 -68.94 -15.93 45.74
CA ARG A 694 -68.17 -15.83 44.48
C ARG A 694 -66.71 -16.26 44.65
N PHE A 695 -66.05 -15.88 45.76
CA PHE A 695 -64.68 -16.33 46.01
C PHE A 695 -64.59 -17.84 46.27
N ARG A 696 -65.58 -18.46 46.92
CA ARG A 696 -65.63 -19.93 47.09
C ARG A 696 -65.77 -20.66 45.75
N GLU A 697 -66.58 -20.13 44.82
CA GLU A 697 -66.70 -20.68 43.47
C GLU A 697 -65.38 -20.59 42.70
N ILE A 698 -64.67 -19.46 42.82
CA ILE A 698 -63.36 -19.24 42.18
C ILE A 698 -62.23 -20.06 42.84
N GLY A 699 -62.39 -20.41 44.12
CA GLY A 699 -61.40 -21.19 44.87
C GLY A 699 -61.02 -22.54 44.25
N GLN A 700 -61.83 -23.06 43.32
CA GLN A 700 -61.51 -24.27 42.54
C GLN A 700 -60.42 -24.03 41.48
N GLU A 701 -60.26 -22.80 40.99
CA GLU A 701 -59.33 -22.45 39.89
C GLU A 701 -58.17 -21.57 40.37
N ARG A 702 -58.40 -20.75 41.41
CA ARG A 702 -57.42 -19.81 41.99
C ARG A 702 -57.49 -19.85 43.52
N ALA A 703 -57.24 -21.04 44.09
CA ALA A 703 -57.39 -21.33 45.52
C ALA A 703 -56.77 -20.28 46.44
N ARG A 704 -55.45 -20.02 46.30
CA ARG A 704 -54.76 -19.09 47.21
C ARG A 704 -55.26 -17.66 47.11
N LEU A 705 -55.57 -17.20 45.91
CA LEU A 705 -56.05 -15.83 45.70
C LEU A 705 -57.45 -15.65 46.32
N ALA A 706 -58.33 -16.62 46.14
CA ALA A 706 -59.65 -16.63 46.79
C ALA A 706 -59.55 -16.73 48.32
N GLU A 707 -58.65 -17.58 48.85
CA GLU A 707 -58.40 -17.72 50.29
C GLU A 707 -58.05 -16.39 50.96
N VAL A 708 -57.17 -15.60 50.35
CA VAL A 708 -56.78 -14.28 50.89
C VAL A 708 -58.00 -13.38 51.11
N TYR A 709 -58.96 -13.39 50.18
CA TYR A 709 -60.17 -12.60 50.33
C TYR A 709 -61.17 -13.22 51.32
N LEU A 710 -61.28 -14.55 51.38
CA LEU A 710 -62.13 -15.22 52.36
C LEU A 710 -61.65 -15.00 53.80
N GLU A 711 -60.32 -15.07 54.03
CA GLU A 711 -59.69 -14.73 55.31
C GLU A 711 -60.01 -13.29 55.70
N ARG A 712 -59.84 -12.33 54.78
CA ARG A 712 -60.16 -10.91 55.03
C ARG A 712 -61.65 -10.66 55.28
N ILE A 713 -62.55 -11.30 54.53
CA ILE A 713 -63.99 -11.18 54.76
C ILE A 713 -64.34 -11.69 56.16
N ALA A 714 -63.72 -12.80 56.60
CA ALA A 714 -63.92 -13.33 57.94
C ALA A 714 -63.39 -12.38 59.03
N GLU A 715 -62.28 -11.68 58.78
CA GLU A 715 -61.76 -10.63 59.66
C GLU A 715 -62.66 -9.39 59.69
N TYR A 716 -63.06 -8.88 58.53
CA TYR A 716 -63.93 -7.69 58.43
C TYR A 716 -65.35 -7.91 58.92
N ARG A 717 -65.82 -9.15 58.99
CA ARG A 717 -67.07 -9.46 59.70
C ARG A 717 -66.94 -9.34 61.23
N LYS A 718 -65.73 -9.55 61.77
CA LYS A 718 -65.45 -9.39 63.21
C LYS A 718 -65.11 -7.94 63.56
N ASP A 719 -64.37 -7.26 62.70
CA ASP A 719 -63.94 -5.87 62.84
C ASP A 719 -64.16 -5.10 61.52
N PRO A 720 -65.36 -4.52 61.31
CA PRO A 720 -65.72 -3.88 60.05
C PRO A 720 -64.86 -2.66 59.72
N PRO A 721 -64.46 -2.48 58.44
CA PRO A 721 -63.71 -1.29 58.05
C PRO A 721 -64.56 -0.02 58.18
N PRO A 722 -63.94 1.15 58.44
CA PRO A 722 -64.62 2.46 58.56
C PRO A 722 -65.57 2.78 57.39
N GLU A 723 -66.60 3.60 57.57
CA GLU A 723 -67.57 3.94 56.50
C GLU A 723 -66.92 4.56 55.24
N ASP A 724 -65.76 5.20 55.38
CA ASP A 724 -64.98 5.82 54.31
C ASP A 724 -63.90 4.90 53.69
N TRP A 725 -63.91 3.60 54.01
CA TRP A 725 -62.95 2.64 53.45
C TRP A 725 -62.95 2.64 51.91
N ASP A 726 -61.77 2.88 51.35
CA ASP A 726 -61.49 3.06 49.93
C ASP A 726 -61.26 1.74 49.17
N GLY A 727 -61.53 0.60 49.82
CA GLY A 727 -61.31 -0.74 49.28
C GLY A 727 -59.83 -1.11 49.16
N VAL A 728 -58.93 -0.35 49.82
CA VAL A 728 -57.48 -0.51 49.71
C VAL A 728 -56.94 -1.33 50.88
N LEU A 729 -56.02 -2.25 50.58
CA LEU A 729 -55.23 -2.91 51.59
C LEU A 729 -53.99 -2.08 51.96
N ASN A 730 -53.87 -1.72 53.23
CA ASN A 730 -52.73 -0.99 53.78
C ASN A 730 -51.61 -1.95 54.21
N LEU A 731 -50.57 -2.06 53.39
CA LEU A 731 -49.38 -2.86 53.68
C LEU A 731 -48.28 -1.93 54.21
N LEU A 732 -48.47 -1.45 55.45
CA LEU A 732 -47.64 -0.43 56.10
C LEU A 732 -46.56 -0.99 57.04
N SER A 733 -46.62 -2.27 57.41
CA SER A 733 -45.57 -3.00 58.14
C SER A 733 -44.79 -3.94 57.22
N LYS A 734 -43.54 -4.22 57.62
CA LYS A 734 -42.46 -4.87 56.85
C LYS A 734 -42.88 -5.90 55.81
#